data_AF-A0A1S8MRF4-F1
#
_entry.id   AF-A0A1S8MRF4-F1
#
_cell.length_a   1.000
_cell.length_b   1.000
_cell.length_c   1.000
_cell.angle_alpha   90.00
_cell.angle_beta   90.00
_cell.angle_gamma   90.00
#
_symmetry.space_group_name_H-M   'P 1'
#
loop_
_entity.id
_entity.type
_entity.pdbx_description
1 polymer ?
#
loop_
_entity_poly.entity_id
_entity_poly.type
_entity_poly.pdbx_seq_one_letter_code
_entity_poly.pdbx_strand_id
1 'polypeptide(L)'
;MKRKRDGASLIIVIIIFMFISTVSIAMLSMIIGNYKARIAESKRAENLYASDSGLDVTYNVIGKTFDAATKYGYYEVQALKSQEGNPKSPNDETYRAIEEDVKELNKDIYNLQHENDKKQDKDKRKQSDIDKDIAKKRDLIEEDKQVEEIFLNEEFKRAFKNFIMRTSNVKDEENVPEKLLQDSIEGHKYISSITDNDINNINALVNAEKIIKFGIQSENNESPAPKLSVNTIDLKNLSGSSNETKGINKSDGHHEDASFQICGQQYYDIAVTSDFYSKKDVNGIEHDSTKSNERKLQAKYKMSVPNYKDIYSQNSTGDLKDYLALKDRALTIGGDMNITNADNLNVNGNIFVEGKEPTIKLDNSDRTYEKYHGGITISNSKSVNFSEDVITRNTFNIQDEVNATIHGNLYGRNVYVGNIADGDKGFAKNSTLDLSDGTGQVILDNDLSLKANNSTVNIKDFYGINDKNITYKDLDGKGFTSDEQDANKVKSSSSIIINGNDDKTSVNISDSVYIMGTAHIDTDKDKQNSGYQTGESGAVKKNYIAYSVPLNELEKFEYYNPLQLLDESNVFNKAKHFADYWSDRDVDSGGIKWPGYKRGNFDEDKIHSVGAIVYKEDKKPAKVIMPNYEQSLEENNGDENNVYNKRVEFAKKVYEFGQYATIDDYSNTRLTEFNSLMNLDKLPNEYVLKDQVNKGEYAIFNKKDEIKDKTKKIIINQYDGDKDEINDDGDDTIEINVAKKDGKYSLNAVIATDGDVSIESDINFNGSIIAKGDLNIDKESVNINYDSDVIDRVQAQNIDTFKAVFGESIIDSATNSNNTNTESANCNYDLNNFLENKLWKIIK
;
A
#
# COMPACT_ATOMS: atom_id res chain seq x y z
N MET A 1 -71.36 18.65 -88.22
CA MET A 1 -70.56 19.25 -87.13
C MET A 1 -70.29 18.19 -86.06
N LYS A 2 -69.03 17.77 -85.87
CA LYS A 2 -68.61 16.78 -84.85
C LYS A 2 -68.65 17.43 -83.46
N ARG A 3 -69.42 16.86 -82.52
CA ARG A 3 -69.45 17.26 -81.10
C ARG A 3 -68.09 16.96 -80.44
N LYS A 4 -67.48 17.99 -79.84
CA LYS A 4 -66.27 17.88 -79.02
C LYS A 4 -66.57 17.06 -77.76
N ARG A 5 -65.72 16.08 -77.45
CA ARG A 5 -65.85 15.18 -76.28
C ARG A 5 -65.15 15.82 -75.08
N ASP A 6 -65.72 16.89 -74.53
CA ASP A 6 -65.11 17.63 -73.41
C ASP A 6 -65.31 16.96 -72.03
N GLY A 7 -66.03 15.83 -71.95
CA GLY A 7 -66.23 15.05 -70.71
C GLY A 7 -65.21 13.92 -70.47
N ALA A 8 -64.48 13.48 -71.51
CA ALA A 8 -63.53 12.38 -71.38
C ALA A 8 -62.33 12.73 -70.49
N SER A 9 -61.85 13.98 -70.58
CA SER A 9 -60.74 14.47 -69.76
C SER A 9 -61.10 14.55 -68.27
N LEU A 10 -62.33 14.95 -67.92
CA LEU A 10 -62.79 15.00 -66.53
C LEU A 10 -62.90 13.59 -65.92
N ILE A 11 -63.41 12.61 -66.68
CA ILE A 11 -63.49 11.21 -66.24
C ILE A 11 -62.07 10.65 -66.00
N ILE A 12 -61.12 10.93 -66.89
CA ILE A 12 -59.72 10.52 -66.72
C ILE A 12 -59.11 11.14 -65.46
N VAL A 13 -59.35 12.43 -65.20
CA VAL A 13 -58.86 13.10 -63.97
C VAL A 13 -59.45 12.47 -62.71
N ILE A 14 -60.75 12.16 -62.69
CA ILE A 14 -61.40 11.50 -61.54
C ILE A 14 -60.83 10.10 -61.31
N ILE A 15 -60.62 9.32 -62.38
CA ILE A 15 -60.02 7.99 -62.29
C ILE A 15 -58.61 8.11 -61.73
N ILE A 16 -57.79 9.04 -62.23
CA ILE A 16 -56.43 9.29 -61.71
C ILE A 16 -56.49 9.68 -60.21
N PHE A 17 -57.42 10.55 -59.80
CA PHE A 17 -57.59 10.95 -58.40
C PHE A 17 -58.03 9.79 -57.49
N MET A 18 -58.90 8.90 -57.97
CA MET A 18 -59.29 7.69 -57.24
C MET A 18 -58.11 6.74 -57.05
N PHE A 19 -57.30 6.54 -58.09
CA PHE A 19 -56.07 5.75 -57.99
C PHE A 19 -55.08 6.35 -57.00
N ILE A 20 -54.81 7.66 -57.10
CA ILE A 20 -53.91 8.37 -56.17
C ILE A 20 -54.43 8.24 -54.74
N SER A 21 -55.72 8.51 -54.49
CA SER A 21 -56.32 8.45 -53.15
C SER A 21 -56.25 7.05 -52.55
N THR A 22 -56.54 6.01 -53.35
CA THR A 22 -56.47 4.61 -52.89
C THR A 22 -55.05 4.22 -52.52
N VAL A 23 -54.06 4.60 -53.33
CA VAL A 23 -52.64 4.37 -53.03
C VAL A 23 -52.21 5.16 -51.80
N SER A 24 -52.60 6.43 -51.67
CA SER A 24 -52.31 7.26 -50.49
C SER A 24 -52.89 6.68 -49.19
N ILE A 25 -54.14 6.21 -49.22
CA ILE A 25 -54.78 5.57 -48.05
C ILE A 25 -54.11 4.23 -47.71
N ALA A 26 -53.73 3.44 -48.72
CA ALA A 26 -53.01 2.19 -48.51
C ALA A 26 -51.63 2.43 -47.88
N MET A 27 -50.88 3.43 -48.36
CA MET A 27 -49.59 3.84 -47.78
C MET A 27 -49.77 4.34 -46.34
N LEU A 28 -50.77 5.18 -46.06
CA LEU A 28 -51.05 5.68 -44.70
C LEU A 28 -51.42 4.54 -43.74
N SER A 29 -52.23 3.58 -44.20
CA SER A 29 -52.62 2.41 -43.40
C SER A 29 -51.42 1.53 -43.07
N MET A 30 -50.50 1.32 -44.02
CA MET A 30 -49.24 0.61 -43.79
C MET A 30 -48.34 1.35 -42.80
N ILE A 31 -48.24 2.68 -42.90
CA ILE A 31 -47.47 3.52 -41.96
C ILE A 31 -48.05 3.42 -40.54
N ILE A 32 -49.37 3.51 -40.38
CA ILE A 32 -50.04 3.38 -39.08
C ILE A 32 -49.84 1.96 -38.50
N GLY A 33 -49.93 0.93 -39.35
CA GLY A 33 -49.66 -0.46 -38.95
C GLY A 33 -48.23 -0.65 -38.45
N ASN A 34 -47.24 -0.17 -39.22
CA ASN A 34 -45.83 -0.20 -38.83
C ASN A 34 -45.56 0.59 -37.55
N TYR A 35 -46.17 1.77 -37.40
CA TYR A 35 -46.04 2.59 -36.20
C TYR A 35 -46.60 1.88 -34.95
N LYS A 36 -47.80 1.28 -35.05
CA LYS A 36 -48.38 0.48 -33.95
C LYS A 36 -47.54 -0.74 -33.61
N ALA A 37 -47.03 -1.46 -34.60
CA ALA A 37 -46.13 -2.60 -34.39
C ALA A 37 -44.84 -2.16 -33.69
N ARG A 38 -44.25 -1.04 -34.10
CA ARG A 38 -43.04 -0.47 -33.49
C ARG A 38 -43.28 -0.04 -32.04
N ILE A 39 -44.41 0.59 -31.73
CA ILE A 39 -44.78 0.92 -30.34
C ILE A 39 -44.98 -0.34 -29.52
N ALA A 40 -45.65 -1.36 -30.06
CA ALA A 40 -45.89 -2.61 -29.34
C ALA A 40 -44.58 -3.33 -29.00
N GLU A 41 -43.63 -3.39 -29.95
CA GLU A 41 -42.28 -3.92 -29.71
C GLU A 41 -41.48 -3.05 -28.75
N SER A 42 -41.56 -1.72 -28.86
CA SER A 42 -40.91 -0.80 -27.91
C SER A 42 -41.41 -1.01 -26.48
N LYS A 43 -42.73 -1.09 -26.26
CA LYS A 43 -43.33 -1.36 -24.94
C LYS A 43 -42.99 -2.77 -24.44
N ARG A 44 -42.85 -3.74 -25.34
CA ARG A 44 -42.41 -5.10 -24.99
C ARG A 44 -40.96 -5.12 -24.50
N ALA A 45 -40.06 -4.39 -25.17
CA ALA A 45 -38.68 -4.26 -24.76
C ALA A 45 -38.58 -3.49 -23.44
N GLU A 46 -39.30 -2.38 -23.31
CA GLU A 46 -39.40 -1.59 -22.07
C GLU A 46 -39.84 -2.43 -20.88
N ASN A 47 -40.94 -3.19 -21.03
CA ASN A 47 -41.42 -4.04 -19.92
C ASN A 47 -40.42 -5.15 -19.57
N LEU A 48 -39.68 -5.67 -20.56
CA LEU A 48 -38.65 -6.67 -20.32
C LEU A 48 -37.49 -6.08 -19.50
N TYR A 49 -36.97 -4.92 -19.91
CA TYR A 49 -35.90 -4.23 -19.19
C TYR A 49 -36.35 -3.78 -17.80
N ALA A 50 -37.60 -3.33 -17.64
CA ALA A 50 -38.14 -2.98 -16.32
C ALA A 50 -38.22 -4.19 -15.39
N SER A 51 -38.69 -5.34 -15.89
CA SER A 51 -38.66 -6.60 -15.12
C SER A 51 -37.23 -7.03 -14.78
N ASP A 52 -36.28 -6.88 -15.70
CA ASP A 52 -34.85 -7.20 -15.50
C ASP A 52 -34.22 -6.32 -14.41
N SER A 53 -34.48 -5.00 -14.45
CA SER A 53 -34.09 -4.07 -13.39
C SER A 53 -34.68 -4.44 -12.03
N GLY A 54 -35.85 -5.06 -11.97
CA GLY A 54 -36.41 -5.59 -10.72
C GLY A 54 -35.56 -6.73 -10.12
N LEU A 55 -34.93 -7.57 -10.96
CA LEU A 55 -34.01 -8.62 -10.53
C LEU A 55 -32.66 -8.05 -10.09
N ASP A 56 -32.18 -6.97 -10.72
CA ASP A 56 -30.99 -6.23 -10.25
C ASP A 56 -31.23 -5.60 -8.88
N VAL A 57 -32.40 -5.00 -8.67
CA VAL A 57 -32.82 -4.49 -7.35
C VAL A 57 -32.89 -5.64 -6.34
N THR A 58 -33.41 -6.80 -6.74
CA THR A 58 -33.46 -7.99 -5.87
C THR A 58 -32.06 -8.40 -5.42
N TYR A 59 -31.08 -8.44 -6.33
CA TYR A 59 -29.69 -8.76 -5.99
C TYR A 59 -29.11 -7.76 -4.97
N ASN A 60 -29.36 -6.47 -5.18
CA ASN A 60 -28.93 -5.42 -4.25
C ASN A 60 -29.59 -5.53 -2.87
N VAL A 61 -30.89 -5.83 -2.81
CA VAL A 61 -31.60 -6.07 -1.54
C VAL A 61 -30.98 -7.26 -0.81
N ILE A 62 -30.78 -8.40 -1.49
CA ILE A 62 -30.15 -9.58 -0.88
C ILE A 62 -28.75 -9.24 -0.35
N GLY A 63 -27.93 -8.54 -1.15
CA GLY A 63 -26.59 -8.13 -0.73
C GLY A 63 -26.57 -7.19 0.48
N LYS A 64 -27.52 -6.24 0.56
CA LYS A 64 -27.64 -5.34 1.72
C LYS A 64 -28.23 -6.03 2.95
N THR A 65 -29.18 -6.95 2.77
CA THR A 65 -29.69 -7.77 3.87
C THR A 65 -28.61 -8.72 4.40
N PHE A 66 -27.72 -9.21 3.53
CA PHE A 66 -26.54 -9.98 3.94
C PHE A 66 -25.61 -9.15 4.84
N ASP A 67 -25.23 -7.93 4.43
CA ASP A 67 -24.42 -7.01 5.24
C ASP A 67 -25.05 -6.69 6.60
N ALA A 68 -26.37 -6.52 6.63
CA ALA A 68 -27.11 -6.34 7.87
C ALA A 68 -27.08 -7.62 8.74
N ALA A 69 -27.28 -8.79 8.15
CA ALA A 69 -27.25 -10.07 8.87
C ALA A 69 -25.88 -10.36 9.49
N THR A 70 -24.79 -10.02 8.78
CA THR A 70 -23.45 -10.19 9.32
C THR A 70 -23.21 -9.24 10.49
N LYS A 71 -23.60 -7.97 10.39
CA LYS A 71 -23.44 -6.99 11.50
C LYS A 71 -24.24 -7.39 12.73
N TYR A 72 -25.46 -7.88 12.53
CA TYR A 72 -26.26 -8.43 13.61
C TYR A 72 -25.56 -9.61 14.29
N GLY A 73 -25.04 -10.57 13.51
CA GLY A 73 -24.28 -11.69 14.06
C GLY A 73 -23.03 -11.29 14.83
N TYR A 74 -22.32 -10.24 14.38
CA TYR A 74 -21.18 -9.69 15.10
C TYR A 74 -21.57 -9.14 16.48
N TYR A 75 -22.60 -8.31 16.54
CA TYR A 75 -23.02 -7.70 17.81
C TYR A 75 -23.57 -8.72 18.82
N GLU A 76 -24.23 -9.79 18.36
CA GLU A 76 -24.61 -10.91 19.23
C GLU A 76 -23.39 -11.62 19.84
N VAL A 77 -22.32 -11.82 19.06
CA VAL A 77 -21.05 -12.38 19.53
C VAL A 77 -20.36 -11.44 20.53
N GLN A 78 -20.32 -10.13 20.26
CA GLN A 78 -19.73 -9.16 21.18
C GLN A 78 -20.52 -9.05 22.49
N ALA A 79 -21.85 -9.14 22.44
CA ALA A 79 -22.69 -9.16 23.63
C ALA A 79 -22.40 -10.39 24.51
N LEU A 80 -22.17 -11.56 23.91
CA LEU A 80 -21.73 -12.77 24.61
C LEU A 80 -20.37 -12.59 25.30
N LYS A 81 -19.40 -11.97 24.61
CA LYS A 81 -18.07 -11.69 25.18
C LYS A 81 -18.07 -10.64 26.30
N SER A 82 -19.11 -9.82 26.39
CA SER A 82 -19.20 -8.76 27.41
C SER A 82 -19.26 -9.34 28.82
N GLN A 83 -18.87 -8.56 29.83
CA GLN A 83 -18.92 -8.97 31.24
C GLN A 83 -20.36 -9.21 31.74
N GLU A 84 -21.35 -8.49 31.20
CA GLU A 84 -22.76 -8.64 31.54
C GLU A 84 -23.42 -9.83 30.84
N GLY A 85 -22.82 -10.26 29.71
CA GLY A 85 -23.32 -11.31 28.85
C GLY A 85 -24.55 -10.97 28.06
N ASN A 86 -25.11 -12.01 27.45
CA ASN A 86 -26.32 -11.91 26.66
C ASN A 86 -27.36 -12.91 27.17
N PRO A 87 -28.06 -12.62 28.29
CA PRO A 87 -29.00 -13.55 28.92
C PRO A 87 -30.16 -14.00 28.01
N LYS A 88 -30.41 -13.25 26.92
CA LYS A 88 -31.43 -13.56 25.92
C LYS A 88 -30.97 -14.62 24.92
N SER A 89 -29.65 -14.72 24.68
CA SER A 89 -29.10 -15.75 23.80
C SER A 89 -29.27 -17.13 24.46
N PRO A 90 -29.67 -18.17 23.71
CA PRO A 90 -29.71 -19.53 24.21
C PRO A 90 -28.32 -20.09 24.55
N ASN A 91 -27.26 -19.42 24.10
CA ASN A 91 -25.88 -19.88 24.15
C ASN A 91 -25.04 -19.23 25.27
N ASP A 92 -25.61 -18.29 26.03
CA ASP A 92 -24.90 -17.56 27.10
C ASP A 92 -24.42 -18.48 28.23
N GLU A 93 -25.28 -19.37 28.74
CA GLU A 93 -24.90 -20.32 29.80
C GLU A 93 -23.73 -21.23 29.37
N THR A 94 -23.72 -21.65 28.10
CA THR A 94 -22.66 -22.52 27.57
C THR A 94 -21.34 -21.76 27.41
N TYR A 95 -21.38 -20.52 26.92
CA TYR A 95 -20.19 -19.66 26.86
C TYR A 95 -19.59 -19.41 28.24
N ARG A 96 -20.44 -19.11 29.23
CA ARG A 96 -19.99 -18.87 30.61
C ARG A 96 -19.35 -20.08 31.25
N ALA A 97 -19.88 -21.28 30.99
CA ALA A 97 -19.27 -22.52 31.46
C ALA A 97 -17.83 -22.69 30.92
N ILE A 98 -17.59 -22.37 29.63
CA ILE A 98 -16.25 -22.43 29.02
C ILE A 98 -15.31 -21.38 29.65
N GLU A 99 -15.77 -20.14 29.81
CA GLU A 99 -14.95 -19.10 30.46
C GLU A 99 -14.65 -19.38 31.93
N GLU A 100 -15.61 -19.94 32.66
CA GLU A 100 -15.47 -20.31 34.07
C GLU A 100 -14.45 -21.44 34.24
N ASP A 101 -14.43 -22.39 33.30
CA ASP A 101 -13.42 -23.47 33.26
C ASP A 101 -12.00 -22.90 33.17
N VAL A 102 -11.76 -22.01 32.20
CA VAL A 102 -10.46 -21.34 32.02
C VAL A 102 -10.07 -20.57 33.28
N LYS A 103 -11.01 -19.92 33.96
CA LYS A 103 -10.74 -19.18 35.22
C LYS A 103 -10.32 -20.12 36.34
N GLU A 104 -11.03 -21.23 36.54
CA GLU A 104 -10.69 -22.22 37.58
C GLU A 104 -9.40 -22.99 37.25
N LEU A 105 -9.12 -23.30 35.99
CA LEU A 105 -7.84 -23.89 35.56
C LEU A 105 -6.66 -22.94 35.81
N ASN A 106 -6.81 -21.64 35.55
CA ASN A 106 -5.77 -20.65 35.85
C ASN A 106 -5.52 -20.52 37.37
N LYS A 107 -6.57 -20.61 38.18
CA LYS A 107 -6.48 -20.62 39.64
C LYS A 107 -5.81 -21.89 40.16
N ASP A 108 -6.06 -23.05 39.56
CA ASP A 108 -5.33 -24.29 39.82
C ASP A 108 -3.83 -24.11 39.55
N ILE A 109 -3.45 -23.52 38.41
CA ILE A 109 -2.06 -23.24 38.06
C ILE A 109 -1.41 -22.32 39.11
N TYR A 110 -2.09 -21.24 39.49
CA TYR A 110 -1.59 -20.32 40.51
C TYR A 110 -1.34 -21.03 41.85
N ASN A 111 -2.28 -21.88 42.27
CA ASN A 111 -2.16 -22.66 43.51
C ASN A 111 -1.00 -23.67 43.43
N LEU A 112 -0.80 -24.33 42.29
CA LEU A 112 0.30 -25.27 42.05
C LEU A 112 1.67 -24.56 42.09
N GLN A 113 1.78 -23.37 41.51
CA GLN A 113 3.02 -22.57 41.52
C GLN A 113 3.45 -22.17 42.94
N HIS A 114 2.50 -21.97 43.85
CA HIS A 114 2.75 -21.56 45.24
C HIS A 114 2.57 -22.70 46.25
N GLU A 115 2.42 -23.95 45.78
CA GLU A 115 2.10 -25.11 46.63
C GLU A 115 3.19 -25.37 47.68
N ASN A 116 4.45 -25.16 47.29
CA ASN A 116 5.63 -25.44 48.13
C ASN A 116 5.98 -24.28 49.08
N ASP A 117 5.44 -23.08 48.89
CA ASP A 117 5.79 -21.89 49.67
C ASP A 117 5.34 -21.97 51.13
N LYS A 118 4.32 -22.80 51.41
CA LYS A 118 3.69 -22.95 52.73
C LYS A 118 4.00 -24.29 53.43
N LYS A 119 4.86 -25.14 52.84
CA LYS A 119 5.14 -26.51 53.33
C LYS A 119 6.55 -26.63 53.93
N GLN A 120 6.70 -27.46 54.98
CA GLN A 120 8.02 -27.82 55.52
C GLN A 120 8.79 -28.69 54.49
N ASP A 121 10.12 -28.64 54.50
CA ASP A 121 10.97 -29.30 53.48
C ASP A 121 10.71 -30.81 53.27
N LYS A 122 10.17 -31.50 54.28
CA LYS A 122 9.83 -32.93 54.19
C LYS A 122 8.53 -33.21 53.42
N ASP A 123 7.67 -32.20 53.28
CA ASP A 123 6.33 -32.30 52.66
C ASP A 123 6.26 -31.60 51.29
N LYS A 124 7.38 -31.04 50.81
CA LYS A 124 7.47 -30.39 49.50
C LYS A 124 7.42 -31.43 48.39
N ARG A 125 6.59 -31.17 47.39
CA ARG A 125 6.50 -32.00 46.18
C ARG A 125 7.65 -31.63 45.24
N LYS A 126 8.17 -32.62 44.49
CA LYS A 126 9.24 -32.37 43.51
C LYS A 126 8.76 -31.38 42.45
N GLN A 127 9.60 -30.39 42.12
CA GLN A 127 9.26 -29.37 41.13
C GLN A 127 8.85 -29.97 39.78
N SER A 128 9.54 -31.02 39.34
CA SER A 128 9.22 -31.74 38.09
C SER A 128 7.79 -32.28 38.03
N ASP A 129 7.24 -32.68 39.19
CA ASP A 129 5.88 -33.23 39.26
C ASP A 129 4.83 -32.10 39.26
N ILE A 130 5.18 -30.92 39.80
CA ILE A 130 4.34 -29.71 39.76
C ILE A 130 4.29 -29.16 38.33
N ASP A 131 5.45 -29.06 37.67
CA ASP A 131 5.56 -28.55 36.30
C ASP A 131 4.76 -29.42 35.31
N LYS A 132 4.72 -30.75 35.53
CA LYS A 132 3.94 -31.68 34.72
C LYS A 132 2.42 -31.48 34.88
N ASP A 133 1.95 -31.18 36.09
CA ASP A 133 0.53 -30.89 36.31
C ASP A 133 0.13 -29.53 35.75
N ILE A 134 1.00 -28.52 35.88
CA ILE A 134 0.82 -27.21 35.24
C ILE A 134 0.74 -27.37 33.71
N ALA A 135 1.60 -28.18 33.11
CA ALA A 135 1.57 -28.44 31.67
C ALA A 135 0.22 -29.02 31.22
N LYS A 136 -0.29 -30.06 31.90
CA LYS A 136 -1.61 -30.64 31.60
C LYS A 136 -2.74 -29.62 31.71
N LYS A 137 -2.70 -28.75 32.73
CA LYS A 137 -3.71 -27.70 32.92
C LYS A 137 -3.63 -26.63 31.83
N ARG A 138 -2.43 -26.33 31.33
CA ARG A 138 -2.26 -25.44 30.16
C ARG A 138 -2.77 -26.07 28.87
N ASP A 139 -2.59 -27.38 28.68
CA ASP A 139 -3.13 -28.10 27.52
C ASP A 139 -4.67 -28.04 27.51
N LEU A 140 -5.33 -28.20 28.67
CA LEU A 140 -6.79 -28.05 28.80
C LEU A 140 -7.26 -26.62 28.51
N ILE A 141 -6.54 -25.60 28.99
CA ILE A 141 -6.85 -24.19 28.66
C ILE A 141 -6.74 -23.93 27.15
N GLU A 142 -5.78 -24.56 26.47
CA GLU A 142 -5.64 -24.43 25.02
C GLU A 142 -6.79 -25.11 24.27
N GLU A 143 -7.23 -26.28 24.75
CA GLU A 143 -8.44 -26.94 24.26
C GLU A 143 -9.70 -26.06 24.46
N ASP A 144 -9.89 -25.49 25.65
CA ASP A 144 -11.02 -24.60 25.96
C ASP A 144 -11.07 -23.40 25.01
N LYS A 145 -9.93 -22.77 24.74
CA LYS A 145 -9.85 -21.63 23.81
C LYS A 145 -10.20 -22.03 22.37
N GLN A 146 -9.78 -23.22 21.93
CA GLN A 146 -10.17 -23.73 20.62
C GLN A 146 -11.67 -24.03 20.56
N VAL A 147 -12.23 -24.60 21.63
CA VAL A 147 -13.67 -24.85 21.76
C VAL A 147 -14.46 -23.53 21.79
N GLU A 148 -13.97 -22.52 22.51
CA GLU A 148 -14.54 -21.17 22.57
C GLU A 148 -14.61 -20.54 21.18
N GLU A 149 -13.53 -20.58 20.41
CA GLU A 149 -13.48 -20.00 19.08
C GLU A 149 -14.48 -20.66 18.11
N ILE A 150 -14.58 -21.99 18.15
CA ILE A 150 -15.55 -22.74 17.37
C ILE A 150 -16.98 -22.38 17.81
N PHE A 151 -17.21 -22.22 19.11
CA PHE A 151 -18.51 -21.86 19.66
C PHE A 151 -18.98 -20.49 19.18
N LEU A 152 -18.11 -19.47 19.25
CA LEU A 152 -18.41 -18.11 18.80
C LEU A 152 -18.76 -18.06 17.31
N ASN A 153 -18.11 -18.90 16.50
CA ASN A 153 -18.45 -19.05 15.08
C ASN A 153 -19.86 -19.64 14.86
N GLU A 154 -20.25 -20.63 15.66
CA GLU A 154 -21.59 -21.21 15.57
C GLU A 154 -22.68 -20.25 16.07
N GLU A 155 -22.39 -19.43 17.08
CA GLU A 155 -23.29 -18.36 17.49
C GLU A 155 -23.50 -17.34 16.36
N PHE A 156 -22.42 -16.90 15.73
CA PHE A 156 -22.51 -16.00 14.60
C PHE A 156 -23.41 -16.54 13.49
N LYS A 157 -23.21 -17.80 13.10
CA LYS A 157 -24.04 -18.47 12.09
C LYS A 157 -25.51 -18.54 12.52
N ARG A 158 -25.78 -18.80 13.80
CA ARG A 158 -27.14 -18.85 14.37
C ARG A 158 -27.82 -17.49 14.24
N ALA A 159 -27.16 -16.43 14.72
CA ALA A 159 -27.66 -15.06 14.65
C ALA A 159 -27.88 -14.59 13.21
N PHE A 160 -26.91 -14.84 12.31
CA PHE A 160 -27.03 -14.57 10.88
C PHE A 160 -28.26 -15.26 10.28
N LYS A 161 -28.43 -16.57 10.53
CA LYS A 161 -29.57 -17.34 10.01
C LYS A 161 -30.90 -16.79 10.52
N ASN A 162 -30.98 -16.49 11.81
CA ASN A 162 -32.19 -15.95 12.43
C ASN A 162 -32.56 -14.58 11.86
N PHE A 163 -31.57 -13.75 11.54
CA PHE A 163 -31.79 -12.46 10.88
C PHE A 163 -32.37 -12.61 9.48
N ILE A 164 -31.91 -13.61 8.71
CA ILE A 164 -32.46 -13.89 7.36
C ILE A 164 -33.89 -14.46 7.45
N MET A 165 -34.09 -15.47 8.29
CA MET A 165 -35.36 -16.15 8.50
C MET A 165 -35.36 -16.85 9.86
N ARG A 166 -36.37 -16.56 10.71
CA ARG A 166 -36.43 -17.11 12.07
C ARG A 166 -36.51 -18.65 12.02
N THR A 167 -35.61 -19.31 12.74
CA THR A 167 -35.61 -20.77 12.87
C THR A 167 -36.38 -21.22 14.13
N SER A 168 -36.81 -22.48 14.19
CA SER A 168 -37.70 -23.00 15.24
C SER A 168 -37.11 -23.07 16.67
N ASN A 169 -35.82 -22.76 16.84
CA ASN A 169 -35.06 -22.92 18.10
C ASN A 169 -34.85 -21.59 18.87
N VAL A 170 -35.62 -20.56 18.54
CA VAL A 170 -35.43 -19.20 19.08
C VAL A 170 -36.33 -19.00 20.30
N LYS A 171 -35.75 -18.69 21.48
CA LYS A 171 -36.51 -18.25 22.66
C LYS A 171 -37.37 -17.03 22.26
N ASP A 172 -38.59 -16.92 22.75
CA ASP A 172 -39.54 -15.84 22.38
C ASP A 172 -39.04 -14.40 22.65
N GLU A 173 -37.88 -14.27 23.30
CA GLU A 173 -37.24 -13.03 23.73
C GLU A 173 -36.17 -12.51 22.73
N GLU A 174 -35.71 -13.33 21.78
CA GLU A 174 -34.89 -12.86 20.66
C GLU A 174 -35.79 -12.16 19.65
N ASN A 175 -35.83 -10.85 19.81
CA ASN A 175 -36.63 -9.92 19.06
C ASN A 175 -36.09 -9.81 17.60
N VAL A 176 -36.42 -10.76 16.71
CA VAL A 176 -36.09 -10.72 15.26
C VAL A 176 -37.34 -10.99 14.39
N PRO A 177 -37.56 -10.25 13.28
CA PRO A 177 -38.72 -10.46 12.39
C PRO A 177 -38.74 -11.84 11.72
N GLU A 178 -39.93 -12.45 11.59
CA GLU A 178 -40.11 -13.85 11.17
C GLU A 178 -39.60 -14.15 9.74
N LYS A 179 -39.73 -13.20 8.80
CA LYS A 179 -39.39 -13.36 7.37
C LYS A 179 -38.71 -12.14 6.76
N LEU A 180 -37.70 -11.60 7.44
CA LEU A 180 -37.09 -10.32 7.09
C LEU A 180 -36.60 -10.22 5.64
N LEU A 181 -35.92 -11.24 5.10
CA LEU A 181 -35.43 -11.21 3.73
C LEU A 181 -36.58 -11.19 2.71
N GLN A 182 -37.66 -11.93 2.97
CA GLN A 182 -38.85 -11.91 2.11
C GLN A 182 -39.49 -10.52 2.11
N ASP A 183 -39.73 -9.95 3.29
CA ASP A 183 -40.34 -8.64 3.44
C ASP A 183 -39.49 -7.52 2.83
N SER A 184 -38.16 -7.67 2.89
CA SER A 184 -37.18 -6.77 2.28
C SER A 184 -37.28 -6.79 0.74
N ILE A 185 -37.33 -7.98 0.14
CA ILE A 185 -37.44 -8.14 -1.32
C ILE A 185 -38.80 -7.63 -1.81
N GLU A 186 -39.91 -8.04 -1.19
CA GLU A 186 -41.26 -7.67 -1.63
C GLU A 186 -41.56 -6.17 -1.43
N GLY A 187 -40.95 -5.55 -0.40
CA GLY A 187 -41.07 -4.13 -0.10
C GLY A 187 -40.00 -3.23 -0.72
N HIS A 188 -39.10 -3.77 -1.55
CA HIS A 188 -37.95 -3.06 -2.14
C HIS A 188 -37.10 -2.31 -1.10
N LYS A 189 -36.95 -2.88 0.09
CA LYS A 189 -36.36 -2.21 1.25
C LYS A 189 -35.23 -3.03 1.85
N TYR A 190 -34.31 -2.37 2.53
CA TYR A 190 -33.24 -3.01 3.28
C TYR A 190 -32.91 -2.20 4.53
N ILE A 191 -32.34 -2.87 5.54
CA ILE A 191 -31.88 -2.23 6.77
C ILE A 191 -30.50 -1.61 6.50
N SER A 192 -30.40 -0.29 6.66
CA SER A 192 -29.21 0.45 6.23
C SER A 192 -28.15 0.67 7.30
N SER A 193 -28.47 0.42 8.57
CA SER A 193 -27.55 0.53 9.71
C SER A 193 -28.00 -0.38 10.85
N ILE A 194 -27.03 -1.01 11.51
CA ILE A 194 -27.20 -1.80 12.74
C ILE A 194 -26.10 -1.34 13.71
N THR A 195 -26.45 -1.22 14.98
CA THR A 195 -25.61 -0.78 16.10
C THR A 195 -25.75 -1.74 17.27
N ASP A 196 -24.82 -1.67 18.24
CA ASP A 196 -24.84 -2.48 19.47
C ASP A 196 -26.16 -2.37 20.26
N ASN A 197 -26.89 -1.25 20.17
CA ASN A 197 -28.15 -1.07 20.88
C ASN A 197 -29.33 -1.82 20.21
N ASP A 198 -29.19 -2.19 18.95
CA ASP A 198 -30.28 -2.73 18.13
C ASP A 198 -30.58 -4.20 18.47
N ILE A 199 -29.61 -4.95 19.03
CA ILE A 199 -29.83 -6.32 19.53
C ILE A 199 -30.89 -6.37 20.65
N ASN A 200 -31.11 -5.23 21.33
CA ASN A 200 -32.04 -5.14 22.45
C ASN A 200 -33.43 -4.59 22.07
N ASN A 201 -33.64 -4.06 20.86
CA ASN A 201 -34.90 -3.40 20.47
C ASN A 201 -35.19 -3.44 18.95
N ILE A 202 -36.11 -4.33 18.51
CA ILE A 202 -36.60 -4.41 17.10
C ILE A 202 -37.03 -3.06 16.52
N ASN A 203 -37.67 -2.20 17.33
CA ASN A 203 -38.26 -0.97 16.80
C ASN A 203 -37.20 -0.01 16.24
N ALA A 204 -35.92 -0.18 16.62
CA ALA A 204 -34.81 0.58 16.05
C ALA A 204 -34.40 0.08 14.65
N LEU A 205 -34.46 -1.24 14.40
CA LEU A 205 -34.18 -1.85 13.08
C LEU A 205 -35.18 -1.41 12.01
N VAL A 206 -36.47 -1.28 12.37
CA VAL A 206 -37.54 -0.84 11.47
C VAL A 206 -37.38 0.64 11.05
N ASN A 207 -36.83 1.49 11.93
CA ASN A 207 -36.58 2.90 11.63
C ASN A 207 -35.39 3.15 10.69
N ALA A 208 -34.55 2.13 10.47
CA ALA A 208 -33.38 2.18 9.58
C ALA A 208 -33.65 1.65 8.16
N GLU A 209 -34.90 1.28 7.84
CA GLU A 209 -35.31 0.78 6.52
C GLU A 209 -35.18 1.88 5.45
N LYS A 210 -34.45 1.57 4.38
CA LYS A 210 -34.38 2.41 3.17
C LYS A 210 -35.04 1.70 2.01
N ILE A 211 -35.89 2.43 1.27
CA ILE A 211 -36.53 1.94 0.05
C ILE A 211 -35.63 2.24 -1.14
N ILE A 212 -35.38 1.23 -1.97
CA ILE A 212 -34.68 1.38 -3.25
C ILE A 212 -35.64 2.01 -4.26
N LYS A 213 -35.28 3.19 -4.76
CA LYS A 213 -36.08 3.90 -5.77
C LYS A 213 -35.74 3.39 -7.16
N PHE A 214 -36.77 3.09 -7.95
CA PHE A 214 -36.60 2.80 -9.37
C PHE A 214 -36.44 4.12 -10.15
N GLY A 215 -35.51 4.16 -11.10
CA GLY A 215 -35.25 5.33 -11.95
C GLY A 215 -36.34 5.63 -12.98
N ILE A 216 -37.53 5.04 -12.85
CA ILE A 216 -38.64 5.16 -13.81
C ILE A 216 -39.68 6.12 -13.20
N GLN A 217 -39.77 7.34 -13.72
CA GLN A 217 -40.80 8.31 -13.33
C GLN A 217 -42.02 8.18 -14.24
N SER A 218 -43.20 7.99 -13.64
CA SER A 218 -44.50 8.19 -14.30
C SER A 218 -44.91 9.66 -14.23
N GLU A 219 -45.69 10.15 -15.21
CA GLU A 219 -46.24 11.50 -15.27
C GLU A 219 -47.06 11.91 -14.03
N ASN A 220 -47.40 10.96 -13.14
CA ASN A 220 -48.17 11.19 -11.90
C ASN A 220 -47.37 11.01 -10.59
N ASN A 221 -46.02 11.04 -10.61
CA ASN A 221 -45.16 10.84 -9.42
C ASN A 221 -45.29 9.48 -8.68
N GLU A 222 -46.09 8.54 -9.17
CA GLU A 222 -46.07 7.14 -8.73
C GLU A 222 -45.05 6.35 -9.57
N SER A 223 -43.93 5.96 -8.98
CA SER A 223 -42.95 5.08 -9.64
C SER A 223 -43.63 3.75 -10.00
N PRO A 224 -43.76 3.36 -11.28
CA PRO A 224 -44.18 2.01 -11.60
C PRO A 224 -42.97 1.12 -11.30
N ALA A 225 -42.86 0.64 -10.07
CA ALA A 225 -41.86 -0.35 -9.69
C ALA A 225 -42.32 -1.74 -10.17
N PRO A 226 -41.42 -2.61 -10.66
CA PRO A 226 -41.70 -4.03 -10.82
C PRO A 226 -42.21 -4.63 -9.52
N LYS A 227 -43.26 -5.44 -9.62
CA LYS A 227 -43.75 -6.21 -8.49
C LYS A 227 -42.81 -7.40 -8.29
N LEU A 228 -42.16 -7.45 -7.12
CA LEU A 228 -41.33 -8.57 -6.73
C LEU A 228 -42.17 -9.57 -5.92
N SER A 229 -41.91 -10.86 -6.11
CA SER A 229 -42.57 -11.93 -5.35
C SER A 229 -41.57 -13.05 -5.10
N VAL A 230 -41.35 -13.36 -3.82
CA VAL A 230 -40.45 -14.44 -3.42
C VAL A 230 -41.18 -15.76 -3.54
N ASN A 231 -40.62 -16.67 -4.34
CA ASN A 231 -41.18 -18.00 -4.56
C ASN A 231 -40.73 -19.00 -3.49
N THR A 232 -39.44 -18.98 -3.14
CA THR A 232 -38.81 -19.89 -2.15
C THR A 232 -37.63 -19.22 -1.48
N ILE A 233 -37.42 -19.50 -0.18
CA ILE A 233 -36.19 -19.25 0.58
C ILE A 233 -35.94 -20.51 1.40
N ASP A 234 -35.10 -21.42 0.89
CA ASP A 234 -34.85 -22.72 1.53
C ASP A 234 -33.39 -22.81 2.02
N LEU A 235 -33.20 -23.08 3.31
CA LEU A 235 -31.88 -23.40 3.87
C LEU A 235 -31.50 -24.83 3.52
N LYS A 236 -30.32 -25.02 2.90
CA LYS A 236 -29.80 -26.31 2.45
C LYS A 236 -28.39 -26.54 3.00
N ASN A 237 -28.08 -27.81 3.30
CA ASN A 237 -26.72 -28.23 3.63
C ASN A 237 -25.96 -28.64 2.35
N LEU A 238 -24.65 -28.40 2.32
CA LEU A 238 -23.79 -28.97 1.28
C LEU A 238 -23.72 -30.49 1.44
N SER A 239 -23.64 -31.23 0.32
CA SER A 239 -23.60 -32.69 0.33
C SER A 239 -22.35 -33.22 1.04
N GLY A 240 -22.52 -34.07 2.06
CA GLY A 240 -21.42 -34.70 2.80
C GLY A 240 -21.12 -34.09 4.17
N SER A 241 -21.84 -33.05 4.60
CA SER A 241 -21.67 -32.47 5.94
C SER A 241 -22.39 -33.30 7.03
N SER A 242 -21.66 -33.76 8.04
CA SER A 242 -22.23 -34.30 9.28
C SER A 242 -22.21 -33.26 10.39
N ASN A 243 -23.23 -33.24 11.24
CA ASN A 243 -23.19 -32.45 12.47
C ASN A 243 -22.28 -33.18 13.48
N GLU A 244 -21.37 -32.44 14.10
CA GLU A 244 -20.49 -32.93 15.16
C GLU A 244 -20.86 -32.24 16.47
N THR A 245 -20.71 -32.95 17.59
CA THR A 245 -20.85 -32.34 18.93
C THR A 245 -19.45 -32.06 19.45
N LYS A 246 -19.19 -30.80 19.85
CA LYS A 246 -17.97 -30.39 20.54
C LYS A 246 -18.29 -29.74 21.87
N GLY A 247 -17.30 -29.68 22.76
CA GLY A 247 -17.50 -29.22 24.11
C GLY A 247 -16.34 -29.59 25.03
N ILE A 248 -16.48 -29.21 26.29
CA ILE A 248 -15.57 -29.55 27.39
C ILE A 248 -16.29 -30.48 28.37
N ASN A 249 -15.53 -31.37 29.02
CA ASN A 249 -16.11 -32.35 29.94
C ASN A 249 -15.27 -32.53 31.21
N LYS A 250 -15.93 -32.60 32.37
CA LYS A 250 -15.30 -32.86 33.66
C LYS A 250 -14.54 -34.20 33.69
N SER A 251 -14.93 -35.18 32.87
CA SER A 251 -14.21 -36.46 32.74
C SER A 251 -12.79 -36.32 32.21
N ASP A 252 -12.53 -35.28 31.42
CA ASP A 252 -11.27 -35.07 30.70
C ASP A 252 -10.31 -34.16 31.48
N GLY A 253 -10.74 -33.68 32.66
CA GLY A 253 -9.93 -32.90 33.60
C GLY A 253 -10.32 -31.43 33.74
N HIS A 254 -11.35 -31.01 33.01
CA HIS A 254 -12.04 -29.73 33.15
C HIS A 254 -12.83 -29.66 34.47
N HIS A 255 -13.17 -28.45 34.88
CA HIS A 255 -14.06 -28.14 36.00
C HIS A 255 -15.53 -28.04 35.59
N GLU A 256 -15.84 -27.72 34.34
CA GLU A 256 -17.19 -27.58 33.81
C GLU A 256 -17.55 -28.54 32.66
N ASP A 257 -18.86 -28.73 32.45
CA ASP A 257 -19.41 -29.51 31.33
C ASP A 257 -20.16 -28.55 30.39
N ALA A 258 -19.74 -28.46 29.14
CA ALA A 258 -20.40 -27.64 28.12
C ALA A 258 -20.37 -28.37 26.78
N SER A 259 -21.47 -28.37 26.02
CA SER A 259 -21.48 -29.00 24.69
C SER A 259 -22.44 -28.32 23.73
N PHE A 260 -22.07 -28.31 22.44
CA PHE A 260 -22.84 -27.68 21.38
C PHE A 260 -22.66 -28.41 20.04
N GLN A 261 -23.58 -28.17 19.10
CA GLN A 261 -23.55 -28.78 17.77
C GLN A 261 -22.89 -27.85 16.76
N ILE A 262 -21.95 -28.39 15.98
CA ILE A 262 -21.34 -27.70 14.84
C ILE A 262 -22.18 -27.96 13.60
N CYS A 263 -22.65 -26.88 12.97
CA CYS A 263 -23.32 -26.94 11.69
C CYS A 263 -22.29 -26.96 10.55
N GLY A 264 -22.38 -27.97 9.68
CA GLY A 264 -21.63 -27.97 8.43
C GLY A 264 -22.02 -26.82 7.49
N GLN A 265 -21.36 -26.72 6.34
CA GLN A 265 -21.58 -25.60 5.40
C GLN A 265 -23.02 -25.57 4.87
N GLN A 266 -23.70 -24.43 5.01
CA GLN A 266 -25.10 -24.22 4.62
C GLN A 266 -25.25 -23.03 3.65
N TYR A 267 -26.33 -23.02 2.88
CA TYR A 267 -26.68 -21.90 2.00
C TYR A 267 -28.20 -21.78 1.84
N TYR A 268 -28.68 -20.59 1.49
CA TYR A 268 -30.07 -20.32 1.10
C TYR A 268 -30.22 -20.40 -0.41
N ASP A 269 -31.20 -21.18 -0.88
CA ASP A 269 -31.65 -21.20 -2.27
C ASP A 269 -32.89 -20.29 -2.40
N ILE A 270 -32.71 -19.14 -3.05
CA ILE A 270 -33.69 -18.06 -3.11
C ILE A 270 -34.20 -17.94 -4.55
N ALA A 271 -35.51 -18.00 -4.76
CA ALA A 271 -36.12 -17.79 -6.07
C ALA A 271 -37.06 -16.59 -6.04
N VAL A 272 -36.86 -15.63 -6.94
CA VAL A 272 -37.65 -14.39 -7.01
C VAL A 272 -38.19 -14.19 -8.41
N THR A 273 -39.45 -13.75 -8.48
CA THR A 273 -40.12 -13.35 -9.71
C THR A 273 -40.29 -11.84 -9.74
N SER A 274 -39.96 -11.22 -10.87
CA SER A 274 -40.13 -9.80 -11.17
C SER A 274 -41.16 -9.60 -12.30
N ASP A 275 -42.28 -8.98 -11.96
CA ASP A 275 -43.42 -8.76 -12.84
C ASP A 275 -43.57 -7.28 -13.19
N PHE A 276 -43.60 -6.94 -14.49
CA PHE A 276 -43.83 -5.58 -14.96
C PHE A 276 -44.78 -5.51 -16.17
N TYR A 277 -45.60 -4.45 -16.24
CA TYR A 277 -46.50 -4.21 -17.37
C TYR A 277 -46.78 -2.71 -17.58
N SER A 278 -46.94 -2.34 -18.85
CA SER A 278 -47.45 -1.02 -19.25
C SER A 278 -48.99 -0.99 -19.25
N LYS A 279 -49.62 0.07 -18.71
CA LYS A 279 -51.08 0.29 -18.82
C LYS A 279 -51.48 0.62 -20.27
N LYS A 280 -52.63 0.11 -20.74
CA LYS A 280 -53.26 0.55 -22.00
C LYS A 280 -54.05 1.83 -21.75
N ASP A 281 -53.71 2.92 -22.43
CA ASP A 281 -54.60 4.08 -22.50
C ASP A 281 -55.85 3.74 -23.32
N VAL A 282 -56.94 3.43 -22.63
CA VAL A 282 -58.29 3.41 -23.20
C VAL A 282 -59.20 4.17 -22.24
N ASN A 283 -59.38 5.47 -22.49
CA ASN A 283 -60.45 6.32 -21.96
C ASN A 283 -60.87 6.07 -20.51
N GLY A 284 -59.93 6.04 -19.56
CA GLY A 284 -60.20 6.21 -18.12
C GLY A 284 -61.11 5.16 -17.45
N ILE A 285 -61.23 3.93 -17.97
CA ILE A 285 -61.97 2.85 -17.30
C ILE A 285 -61.02 1.68 -17.02
N GLU A 286 -60.69 1.46 -15.75
CA GLU A 286 -59.85 0.35 -15.28
C GLU A 286 -60.64 -0.97 -15.30
N HIS A 287 -60.27 -1.88 -16.20
CA HIS A 287 -60.57 -3.30 -16.13
C HIS A 287 -59.25 -4.11 -16.20
N ASP A 288 -59.21 -5.31 -15.62
CA ASP A 288 -58.02 -6.20 -15.58
C ASP A 288 -57.47 -6.58 -16.99
N SER A 289 -58.23 -6.28 -18.06
CA SER A 289 -57.83 -6.40 -19.47
C SER A 289 -56.94 -5.26 -20.00
N THR A 290 -56.54 -4.31 -19.15
CA THR A 290 -55.73 -3.12 -19.48
C THR A 290 -54.21 -3.34 -19.45
N LYS A 291 -53.72 -4.52 -19.05
CA LYS A 291 -52.28 -4.86 -19.11
C LYS A 291 -51.84 -5.10 -20.55
N SER A 292 -50.90 -4.31 -21.06
CA SER A 292 -50.25 -4.57 -22.35
C SER A 292 -48.86 -5.13 -22.14
N ASN A 293 -48.52 -6.20 -22.85
CA ASN A 293 -47.18 -6.75 -22.94
C ASN A 293 -46.53 -7.08 -21.57
N GLU A 294 -47.29 -7.63 -20.62
CA GLU A 294 -46.77 -8.09 -19.31
C GLU A 294 -45.53 -8.96 -19.50
N ARG A 295 -44.48 -8.72 -18.71
CA ARG A 295 -43.26 -9.53 -18.66
C ARG A 295 -43.06 -10.04 -17.26
N LYS A 296 -42.72 -11.33 -17.16
CA LYS A 296 -42.41 -11.99 -15.90
C LYS A 296 -41.08 -12.69 -16.02
N LEU A 297 -40.11 -12.26 -15.22
CA LEU A 297 -38.78 -12.85 -15.16
C LEU A 297 -38.58 -13.55 -13.81
N GLN A 298 -37.85 -14.67 -13.82
CA GLN A 298 -37.47 -15.38 -12.61
C GLN A 298 -35.96 -15.55 -12.55
N ALA A 299 -35.36 -15.21 -11.41
CA ALA A 299 -33.96 -15.50 -11.08
C ALA A 299 -33.86 -16.43 -9.86
N LYS A 300 -32.72 -17.10 -9.75
CA LYS A 300 -32.35 -17.90 -8.58
C LYS A 300 -31.02 -17.40 -8.03
N TYR A 301 -30.97 -17.20 -6.72
CA TYR A 301 -29.79 -16.77 -5.99
C TYR A 301 -29.40 -17.84 -4.99
N LYS A 302 -28.09 -18.02 -4.81
CA LYS A 302 -27.53 -18.90 -3.78
C LYS A 302 -26.73 -18.03 -2.82
N MET A 303 -27.17 -17.95 -1.57
CA MET A 303 -26.53 -17.17 -0.52
C MET A 303 -25.91 -18.08 0.53
N SER A 304 -24.59 -18.17 0.59
CA SER A 304 -23.86 -18.98 1.57
C SER A 304 -24.01 -18.40 2.98
N VAL A 305 -24.14 -19.27 3.99
CA VAL A 305 -24.02 -18.87 5.40
C VAL A 305 -22.53 -18.73 5.73
N PRO A 306 -22.03 -17.53 6.04
CA PRO A 306 -20.61 -17.33 6.25
C PRO A 306 -20.14 -17.81 7.64
N ASN A 307 -18.85 -18.12 7.78
CA ASN A 307 -18.23 -18.20 9.10
C ASN A 307 -17.92 -16.80 9.64
N TYR A 308 -17.85 -16.67 10.97
CA TYR A 308 -17.48 -15.44 11.66
C TYR A 308 -16.13 -14.92 11.16
N LYS A 309 -15.13 -15.81 11.00
CA LYS A 309 -13.81 -15.44 10.47
C LYS A 309 -13.87 -14.98 9.01
N ASP A 310 -14.73 -15.56 8.19
CA ASP A 310 -14.83 -15.22 6.76
C ASP A 310 -15.34 -13.78 6.53
N ILE A 311 -16.05 -13.21 7.50
CA ILE A 311 -16.63 -11.86 7.40
C ILE A 311 -15.90 -10.85 8.26
N TYR A 312 -15.59 -11.25 9.49
CA TYR A 312 -15.09 -10.33 10.49
C TYR A 312 -13.61 -10.50 10.73
N SER A 313 -12.98 -11.66 10.51
CA SER A 313 -11.54 -11.87 10.77
C SER A 313 -11.02 -11.08 12.00
N GLN A 314 -11.86 -10.97 13.03
CA GLN A 314 -11.69 -10.11 14.21
C GLN A 314 -12.36 -10.81 15.40
N ASN A 315 -11.92 -12.04 15.63
CA ASN A 315 -11.81 -12.66 16.97
C ASN A 315 -10.68 -13.68 17.04
N SER A 316 -9.96 -13.89 15.93
CA SER A 316 -8.51 -14.03 15.93
C SER A 316 -7.89 -12.73 15.39
N THR A 317 -8.25 -11.58 15.96
CA THR A 317 -7.31 -10.46 16.09
C THR A 317 -6.33 -10.82 17.22
N GLY A 318 -5.39 -11.70 16.93
CA GLY A 318 -4.07 -11.10 16.86
C GLY A 318 -4.11 -10.35 15.55
N ASP A 319 -4.12 -9.03 15.59
CA ASP A 319 -4.10 -8.16 14.41
C ASP A 319 -3.37 -8.85 13.24
N LEU A 320 -3.90 -8.81 12.01
CA LEU A 320 -2.97 -8.96 10.88
C LEU A 320 -1.96 -7.84 11.07
N LYS A 321 -0.79 -8.23 11.56
CA LYS A 321 0.19 -7.31 12.08
C LYS A 321 0.77 -6.55 10.91
N ASP A 322 0.74 -5.23 10.97
CA ASP A 322 1.56 -4.40 10.11
C ASP A 322 3.01 -4.72 10.43
N TYR A 323 3.67 -5.46 9.55
CA TYR A 323 5.09 -5.72 9.66
C TYR A 323 5.87 -4.56 9.05
N LEU A 324 6.85 -4.07 9.80
CA LEU A 324 7.64 -2.91 9.44
C LEU A 324 8.28 -3.08 8.05
N ALA A 325 8.77 -4.28 7.72
CA ALA A 325 9.37 -4.62 6.43
C ALA A 325 8.41 -4.57 5.23
N LEU A 326 7.09 -4.69 5.45
CA LEU A 326 6.08 -4.85 4.41
C LEU A 326 5.24 -3.59 4.18
N LYS A 327 4.93 -2.86 5.25
CA LYS A 327 3.99 -1.74 5.23
C LYS A 327 4.36 -0.70 4.17
N ASP A 328 3.44 -0.47 3.24
CA ASP A 328 3.55 0.48 2.11
C ASP A 328 4.76 0.28 1.19
N ARG A 329 5.44 -0.88 1.24
CA ARG A 329 6.73 -1.12 0.57
C ARG A 329 6.65 -2.27 -0.43
N ALA A 330 6.95 -1.94 -1.67
CA ALA A 330 7.17 -2.93 -2.72
C ALA A 330 8.51 -3.66 -2.50
N LEU A 331 9.54 -2.93 -2.05
CA LEU A 331 10.91 -3.42 -1.94
C LEU A 331 11.56 -3.01 -0.61
N THR A 332 12.12 -4.00 0.09
CA THR A 332 12.95 -3.83 1.30
C THR A 332 14.24 -4.61 1.15
N ILE A 333 15.33 -3.94 0.79
CA ILE A 333 16.60 -4.57 0.42
C ILE A 333 17.70 -4.19 1.42
N GLY A 334 18.37 -5.20 1.98
CA GLY A 334 19.49 -5.06 2.91
C GLY A 334 20.82 -4.84 2.19
N GLY A 335 21.03 -5.55 1.07
CA GLY A 335 22.16 -5.34 0.17
C GLY A 335 21.94 -4.18 -0.80
N ASP A 336 22.60 -4.25 -1.95
CA ASP A 336 22.48 -3.25 -3.01
C ASP A 336 21.34 -3.57 -3.97
N MET A 337 20.74 -2.55 -4.58
CA MET A 337 19.80 -2.69 -5.69
C MET A 337 20.47 -2.27 -6.99
N ASN A 338 20.66 -3.21 -7.90
CA ASN A 338 21.30 -3.01 -9.19
C ASN A 338 20.27 -3.14 -10.32
N ILE A 339 20.08 -2.08 -11.09
CA ILE A 339 19.19 -2.01 -12.24
C ILE A 339 20.06 -1.80 -13.49
N THR A 340 20.17 -2.83 -14.33
CA THR A 340 21.09 -2.83 -15.47
C THR A 340 20.40 -3.38 -16.71
N ASN A 341 20.39 -2.65 -17.82
CA ASN A 341 19.67 -3.06 -19.05
C ASN A 341 18.18 -3.38 -18.81
N ALA A 342 17.53 -2.63 -17.90
CA ALA A 342 16.16 -2.87 -17.47
C ALA A 342 15.24 -1.74 -17.97
N ASP A 343 15.10 -1.64 -19.29
CA ASP A 343 14.19 -0.67 -19.90
C ASP A 343 12.74 -0.93 -19.47
N ASN A 344 11.97 0.13 -19.25
CA ASN A 344 10.56 0.08 -18.84
C ASN A 344 10.29 -0.60 -17.49
N LEU A 345 11.23 -0.48 -16.53
CA LEU A 345 11.00 -0.88 -15.14
C LEU A 345 9.99 0.07 -14.47
N ASN A 346 8.93 -0.46 -13.87
CA ASN A 346 8.01 0.32 -13.02
C ASN A 346 7.93 -0.29 -11.62
N VAL A 347 8.13 0.52 -10.59
CA VAL A 347 7.93 0.12 -9.19
C VAL A 347 6.85 1.00 -8.57
N ASN A 348 5.72 0.38 -8.24
CA ASN A 348 4.55 1.00 -7.64
C ASN A 348 4.50 0.68 -6.15
N GLY A 349 5.05 1.56 -5.31
CA GLY A 349 5.15 1.39 -3.86
C GLY A 349 6.47 1.94 -3.34
N ASN A 350 6.60 2.15 -2.02
CA ASN A 350 7.84 2.68 -1.46
C ASN A 350 8.99 1.67 -1.60
N ILE A 351 10.20 2.21 -1.74
CA ILE A 351 11.44 1.43 -1.84
C ILE A 351 12.33 1.79 -0.67
N PHE A 352 12.86 0.77 0.03
CA PHE A 352 13.93 0.95 0.98
C PHE A 352 15.12 0.07 0.62
N VAL A 353 16.30 0.67 0.48
CA VAL A 353 17.57 -0.03 0.23
C VAL A 353 18.62 0.42 1.22
N GLU A 354 18.98 -0.44 2.17
CA GLU A 354 20.10 -0.17 3.07
C GLU A 354 21.40 0.02 2.28
N GLY A 355 21.73 -0.90 1.39
CA GLY A 355 22.94 -0.83 0.60
C GLY A 355 24.18 -1.16 1.43
N LYS A 356 25.16 -1.78 0.80
CA LYS A 356 26.41 -2.12 1.48
C LYS A 356 27.15 -0.85 1.83
N GLU A 357 27.54 -0.70 3.10
CA GLU A 357 28.36 0.45 3.48
C GLU A 357 29.69 0.44 2.68
N PRO A 358 30.08 1.60 2.11
CA PRO A 358 31.31 1.69 1.36
C PRO A 358 32.51 1.40 2.27
N THR A 359 33.34 0.43 1.89
CA THR A 359 34.55 0.07 2.64
C THR A 359 35.67 1.07 2.34
N ILE A 360 35.71 2.17 3.08
CA ILE A 360 36.75 3.19 2.91
C ILE A 360 37.98 2.80 3.72
N LYS A 361 38.97 2.19 3.05
CA LYS A 361 40.24 1.86 3.68
C LYS A 361 41.06 3.14 3.90
N LEU A 362 41.48 3.38 5.15
CA LEU A 362 42.19 4.58 5.60
C LEU A 362 43.56 4.81 4.91
N ASP A 363 44.10 3.79 4.26
CA ASP A 363 45.37 3.80 3.52
C ASP A 363 45.20 3.99 2.00
N ASN A 364 43.96 3.99 1.50
CA ASN A 364 43.68 4.03 0.07
C ASN A 364 43.60 5.47 -0.46
N SER A 365 44.14 5.69 -1.65
CA SER A 365 44.27 7.00 -2.30
C SER A 365 42.99 7.53 -2.96
N ASP A 366 41.85 6.83 -2.85
CA ASP A 366 40.66 7.13 -3.65
C ASP A 366 39.36 7.28 -2.84
N ARG A 367 39.45 7.81 -1.61
CA ARG A 367 38.28 8.13 -0.77
C ARG A 367 37.24 9.00 -1.51
N THR A 368 37.68 9.81 -2.47
CA THR A 368 36.86 10.77 -3.23
C THR A 368 35.68 10.10 -3.94
N TYR A 369 35.88 8.91 -4.51
CA TYR A 369 34.83 8.19 -5.23
C TYR A 369 34.28 6.99 -4.46
N GLU A 370 35.07 6.38 -3.57
CA GLU A 370 34.65 5.22 -2.78
C GLU A 370 33.41 5.50 -1.91
N LYS A 371 33.21 6.75 -1.47
CA LYS A 371 32.03 7.17 -0.67
C LYS A 371 30.69 7.01 -1.40
N TYR A 372 30.71 6.84 -2.72
CA TYR A 372 29.51 6.69 -3.54
C TYR A 372 29.10 5.22 -3.73
N HIS A 373 29.91 4.24 -3.28
CA HIS A 373 29.51 2.83 -3.35
C HIS A 373 28.33 2.53 -2.42
N GLY A 374 27.55 1.52 -2.83
CA GLY A 374 26.41 1.00 -2.09
C GLY A 374 25.10 1.75 -2.33
N GLY A 375 23.99 1.06 -2.13
CA GLY A 375 22.64 1.62 -2.27
C GLY A 375 21.97 1.19 -3.57
N ILE A 376 21.48 2.16 -4.35
CA ILE A 376 20.74 1.91 -5.60
C ILE A 376 21.60 2.36 -6.77
N THR A 377 21.89 1.48 -7.73
CA THR A 377 22.63 1.82 -8.95
C THR A 377 21.80 1.49 -10.19
N ILE A 378 21.66 2.46 -11.09
CA ILE A 378 20.98 2.31 -12.37
C ILE A 378 21.98 2.55 -13.50
N SER A 379 22.02 1.63 -14.46
CA SER A 379 22.86 1.75 -15.66
C SER A 379 22.15 1.22 -16.90
N ASN A 380 22.37 1.85 -18.05
CA ASN A 380 21.85 1.43 -19.35
C ASN A 380 20.36 1.09 -19.35
N SER A 381 19.52 1.87 -18.66
CA SER A 381 18.10 1.57 -18.44
C SER A 381 17.23 2.81 -18.65
N LYS A 382 16.27 2.72 -19.57
CA LYS A 382 15.36 3.81 -19.97
C LYS A 382 13.95 3.59 -19.44
N SER A 383 13.22 4.68 -19.21
CA SER A 383 11.84 4.61 -18.69
C SER A 383 11.74 3.86 -17.36
N VAL A 384 12.70 4.08 -16.46
CA VAL A 384 12.67 3.54 -15.10
C VAL A 384 11.80 4.46 -14.24
N ASN A 385 10.66 3.98 -13.76
CA ASN A 385 9.70 4.79 -13.00
C ASN A 385 9.51 4.26 -11.58
N PHE A 386 9.65 5.16 -10.62
CA PHE A 386 9.35 4.92 -9.21
C PHE A 386 8.15 5.79 -8.81
N SER A 387 7.04 5.16 -8.47
CA SER A 387 5.78 5.88 -8.25
C SER A 387 5.68 6.56 -6.89
N GLU A 388 6.43 6.08 -5.89
CA GLU A 388 6.39 6.56 -4.50
C GLU A 388 7.80 6.94 -4.01
N ASP A 389 8.00 7.05 -2.68
CA ASP A 389 9.29 7.43 -2.10
C ASP A 389 10.38 6.38 -2.39
N VAL A 390 11.57 6.86 -2.75
CA VAL A 390 12.79 6.07 -2.91
C VAL A 390 13.74 6.39 -1.77
N ILE A 391 14.04 5.40 -0.94
CA ILE A 391 14.89 5.55 0.24
C ILE A 391 16.12 4.66 0.11
N THR A 392 17.30 5.25 0.30
CA THR A 392 18.54 4.49 0.50
C THR A 392 19.41 5.05 1.62
N ARG A 393 20.08 4.18 2.40
CA ARG A 393 21.04 4.63 3.43
C ARG A 393 22.38 5.05 2.85
N ASN A 394 22.66 4.70 1.59
CA ASN A 394 23.90 5.02 0.91
C ASN A 394 23.62 5.88 -0.33
N THR A 395 24.03 5.46 -1.52
CA THR A 395 24.00 6.32 -2.71
C THR A 395 22.91 5.91 -3.66
N PHE A 396 22.16 6.89 -4.16
CA PHE A 396 21.36 6.74 -5.35
C PHE A 396 22.21 7.15 -6.56
N ASN A 397 22.63 6.17 -7.36
CA ASN A 397 23.62 6.32 -8.42
C ASN A 397 23.00 6.13 -9.81
N ILE A 398 23.25 7.10 -10.70
CA ILE A 398 22.87 7.08 -12.10
C ILE A 398 24.13 7.04 -12.97
N GLN A 399 24.26 5.99 -13.78
CA GLN A 399 25.40 5.78 -14.69
C GLN A 399 25.02 6.12 -16.14
N ASP A 400 25.64 5.47 -17.13
CA ASP A 400 25.43 5.71 -18.55
C ASP A 400 24.02 5.34 -19.05
N GLU A 401 23.49 6.14 -19.99
CA GLU A 401 22.28 5.87 -20.78
C GLU A 401 21.02 5.60 -19.94
N VAL A 402 20.85 6.33 -18.83
CA VAL A 402 19.71 6.16 -17.92
C VAL A 402 18.64 7.20 -18.15
N ASN A 403 17.37 6.80 -18.11
CA ASN A 403 16.24 7.71 -17.96
C ASN A 403 15.37 7.21 -16.80
N ALA A 404 15.45 7.89 -15.66
CA ALA A 404 14.75 7.54 -14.44
C ALA A 404 13.86 8.68 -13.95
N THR A 405 12.64 8.35 -13.55
CA THR A 405 11.65 9.26 -12.99
C THR A 405 11.24 8.78 -11.60
N ILE A 406 11.22 9.69 -10.61
CA ILE A 406 10.67 9.43 -9.28
C ILE A 406 9.52 10.41 -9.05
N HIS A 407 8.32 9.90 -8.79
CA HIS A 407 7.13 10.71 -8.54
C HIS A 407 6.96 11.09 -7.06
N GLY A 408 7.53 10.30 -6.14
CA GLY A 408 7.62 10.62 -4.71
C GLY A 408 8.86 11.43 -4.35
N ASN A 409 9.37 11.25 -3.13
CA ASN A 409 10.60 11.88 -2.66
C ASN A 409 11.79 10.94 -2.72
N LEU A 410 13.01 11.51 -2.78
CA LEU A 410 14.25 10.76 -2.72
C LEU A 410 15.02 11.10 -1.44
N TYR A 411 15.28 10.06 -0.64
CA TYR A 411 16.09 10.14 0.57
C TYR A 411 17.34 9.30 0.40
N GLY A 412 18.51 9.90 0.64
CA GLY A 412 19.80 9.25 0.39
C GLY A 412 20.90 9.82 1.25
N ARG A 413 22.01 9.07 1.40
CA ARG A 413 23.27 9.69 1.83
C ARG A 413 23.78 10.58 0.72
N ASN A 414 23.88 10.05 -0.50
CA ASN A 414 24.32 10.81 -1.66
C ASN A 414 23.37 10.59 -2.84
N VAL A 415 23.38 11.53 -3.77
CA VAL A 415 22.99 11.28 -5.16
C VAL A 415 24.23 11.47 -6.02
N TYR A 416 24.56 10.48 -6.84
CA TYR A 416 25.71 10.54 -7.71
C TYR A 416 25.29 10.25 -9.16
N VAL A 417 25.74 11.09 -10.09
CA VAL A 417 25.59 10.84 -11.52
C VAL A 417 26.99 10.67 -12.09
N GLY A 418 27.43 9.42 -12.26
CA GLY A 418 28.78 9.08 -12.68
C GLY A 418 29.11 7.60 -12.54
N ASN A 419 30.16 7.14 -13.23
CA ASN A 419 30.57 5.74 -13.15
C ASN A 419 31.53 5.54 -11.97
N ILE A 420 31.03 5.02 -10.85
CA ILE A 420 31.83 4.90 -9.61
C ILE A 420 33.08 4.02 -9.80
N ALA A 421 32.93 2.88 -10.47
CA ALA A 421 34.00 1.91 -10.67
C ALA A 421 35.22 2.46 -11.45
N ASP A 422 35.01 3.52 -12.23
CA ASP A 422 36.05 4.16 -13.05
C ASP A 422 36.72 5.35 -12.33
N GLY A 423 36.31 5.67 -11.10
CA GLY A 423 36.87 6.71 -10.25
C GLY A 423 37.03 8.05 -10.97
N ASP A 424 38.27 8.55 -11.07
CA ASP A 424 38.51 9.84 -11.72
C ASP A 424 38.15 9.88 -13.23
N LYS A 425 38.07 8.73 -13.89
CA LYS A 425 37.71 8.63 -15.31
C LYS A 425 36.24 8.34 -15.55
N GLY A 426 35.46 8.11 -14.50
CA GLY A 426 34.09 7.63 -14.56
C GLY A 426 33.05 8.71 -14.82
N PHE A 427 32.89 9.08 -16.09
CA PHE A 427 31.81 9.99 -16.50
C PHE A 427 30.60 9.20 -16.97
N ALA A 428 29.43 9.47 -16.36
CA ALA A 428 28.16 9.05 -16.92
C ALA A 428 27.85 9.83 -18.21
N LYS A 429 27.05 9.27 -19.11
CA LYS A 429 26.70 9.88 -20.39
C LYS A 429 25.22 9.73 -20.69
N ASN A 430 24.62 10.78 -21.24
CA ASN A 430 23.27 10.77 -21.78
C ASN A 430 22.20 10.34 -20.77
N SER A 431 22.36 10.73 -19.51
CA SER A 431 21.50 10.25 -18.43
C SER A 431 20.61 11.35 -17.86
N THR A 432 19.39 10.98 -17.47
CA THR A 432 18.40 11.88 -16.89
C THR A 432 17.83 11.27 -15.62
N LEU A 433 17.81 12.06 -14.55
CA LEU A 433 17.04 11.81 -13.33
C LEU A 433 16.00 12.92 -13.19
N ASP A 434 14.73 12.55 -13.15
CA ASP A 434 13.61 13.49 -13.08
C ASP A 434 12.75 13.26 -11.84
N LEU A 435 12.65 14.30 -11.01
CA LEU A 435 11.75 14.41 -9.86
C LEU A 435 10.91 15.68 -9.95
N SER A 436 10.65 16.17 -11.17
CA SER A 436 9.87 17.40 -11.38
C SER A 436 8.35 17.18 -11.38
N ASP A 437 7.90 15.93 -11.33
CA ASP A 437 6.50 15.54 -11.13
C ASP A 437 6.22 15.21 -9.65
N GLY A 438 4.97 15.29 -9.18
CA GLY A 438 4.61 14.91 -7.80
C GLY A 438 5.16 15.84 -6.70
N THR A 439 5.71 15.28 -5.61
CA THR A 439 6.30 16.06 -4.50
C THR A 439 7.69 16.57 -4.84
N GLY A 440 8.53 15.74 -5.47
CA GLY A 440 9.79 16.16 -6.09
C GLY A 440 10.91 16.60 -5.15
N GLN A 441 10.87 16.20 -3.87
CA GLN A 441 11.87 16.59 -2.89
C GLN A 441 13.06 15.62 -2.88
N VAL A 442 14.27 16.17 -2.80
CA VAL A 442 15.51 15.40 -2.59
C VAL A 442 16.14 15.81 -1.26
N ILE A 443 16.22 14.87 -0.32
CA ILE A 443 16.75 15.10 1.04
C ILE A 443 17.99 14.24 1.22
N LEU A 444 19.16 14.87 1.37
CA LEU A 444 20.46 14.18 1.44
C LEU A 444 21.24 14.52 2.70
N ASP A 445 21.78 13.48 3.35
CA ASP A 445 22.72 13.59 4.47
C ASP A 445 24.18 13.83 4.00
N ASN A 446 24.40 14.05 2.70
CA ASN A 446 25.68 14.37 2.09
C ASN A 446 25.45 15.04 0.71
N ASP A 447 26.25 14.70 -0.30
CA ASP A 447 26.33 15.45 -1.55
C ASP A 447 25.36 14.99 -2.65
N LEU A 448 24.92 15.96 -3.46
CA LEU A 448 24.46 15.74 -4.83
C LEU A 448 25.63 16.03 -5.78
N SER A 449 26.14 15.02 -6.47
CA SER A 449 27.34 15.13 -7.29
C SER A 449 27.10 14.67 -8.72
N LEU A 450 27.43 15.52 -9.69
CA LEU A 450 27.34 15.22 -11.12
C LEU A 450 28.73 15.20 -11.75
N LYS A 451 29.15 14.03 -12.18
CA LYS A 451 30.32 13.79 -13.01
C LYS A 451 29.87 13.10 -14.30
N ALA A 452 29.30 13.90 -15.18
CA ALA A 452 28.61 13.38 -16.34
C ALA A 452 28.73 14.30 -17.54
N ASN A 453 28.50 13.72 -18.71
CA ASN A 453 28.38 14.40 -19.99
C ASN A 453 26.95 14.29 -20.52
N ASN A 454 26.41 15.38 -21.07
CA ASN A 454 25.06 15.44 -21.63
C ASN A 454 24.00 14.81 -20.70
N SER A 455 24.06 15.13 -19.41
CA SER A 455 23.20 14.52 -18.40
C SER A 455 22.48 15.54 -17.53
N THR A 456 21.24 15.26 -17.14
CA THR A 456 20.39 16.24 -16.47
C THR A 456 19.76 15.67 -15.21
N VAL A 457 19.72 16.48 -14.15
CA VAL A 457 18.96 16.21 -12.93
C VAL A 457 17.90 17.29 -12.77
N ASN A 458 16.62 16.93 -12.72
CA ASN A 458 15.50 17.85 -12.51
C ASN A 458 14.86 17.58 -11.16
N ILE A 459 14.76 18.58 -10.29
CA ILE A 459 14.20 18.47 -8.94
C ILE A 459 13.35 19.69 -8.58
N LYS A 460 12.38 19.52 -7.67
CA LYS A 460 11.60 20.64 -7.15
C LYS A 460 12.30 21.31 -5.99
N ASP A 461 12.48 20.56 -4.92
CA ASP A 461 13.13 21.01 -3.70
C ASP A 461 14.39 20.20 -3.43
N PHE A 462 15.44 20.88 -2.98
CA PHE A 462 16.69 20.25 -2.55
C PHE A 462 17.00 20.58 -1.10
N TYR A 463 17.23 19.55 -0.28
CA TYR A 463 17.62 19.68 1.12
C TYR A 463 18.91 18.88 1.37
N GLY A 464 20.06 19.56 1.29
CA GLY A 464 21.34 19.04 1.78
C GLY A 464 21.46 19.33 3.27
N ILE A 465 21.06 18.40 4.13
CA ILE A 465 20.77 18.65 5.55
C ILE A 465 21.98 18.53 6.50
N ASN A 466 23.12 18.02 6.05
CA ASN A 466 24.26 17.74 6.90
C ASN A 466 25.27 18.90 6.97
N ASP A 467 25.55 19.34 8.19
CA ASP A 467 26.48 20.40 8.59
C ASP A 467 27.53 19.94 9.61
N LYS A 468 27.71 18.64 9.84
CA LYS A 468 28.48 18.10 11.00
C LYS A 468 29.92 18.60 11.13
N ASN A 469 30.48 19.26 10.12
CA ASN A 469 31.79 19.90 10.13
C ASN A 469 31.77 21.44 10.11
N ILE A 470 30.62 22.09 10.23
CA ILE A 470 30.47 23.55 10.25
C ILE A 470 29.76 23.93 11.56
N THR A 471 30.41 24.75 12.41
CA THR A 471 29.73 25.30 13.60
C THR A 471 29.41 26.77 13.44
N TYR A 472 28.16 27.13 13.73
CA TYR A 472 27.65 28.51 13.63
C TYR A 472 28.32 29.55 14.55
N LYS A 473 29.16 29.13 15.50
CA LYS A 473 29.99 30.06 16.31
C LYS A 473 31.02 30.83 15.47
N ASP A 474 31.19 30.46 14.20
CA ASP A 474 32.11 31.05 13.23
C ASP A 474 31.60 32.35 12.56
N LEU A 475 30.31 32.71 12.65
CA LEU A 475 29.77 33.98 12.11
C LEU A 475 30.37 35.22 12.80
N ASP A 476 30.78 35.09 14.07
CA ASP A 476 31.39 36.16 14.88
C ASP A 476 32.93 36.18 14.81
N GLY A 477 33.54 35.39 13.90
CA GLY A 477 35.00 35.35 13.72
C GLY A 477 35.78 34.73 14.89
N LYS A 478 35.12 33.95 15.76
CA LYS A 478 35.78 33.19 16.83
C LYS A 478 35.93 31.74 16.39
N GLY A 479 37.08 31.46 15.78
CA GLY A 479 37.37 30.18 15.14
C GLY A 479 37.20 28.95 16.02
N PHE A 480 36.98 27.84 15.33
CA PHE A 480 36.97 26.48 15.83
C PHE A 480 38.27 26.10 16.58
N THR A 481 38.15 25.50 17.76
CA THR A 481 39.14 24.54 18.29
C THR A 481 38.66 23.16 17.89
N SER A 482 39.37 22.52 16.96
CA SER A 482 39.06 21.18 16.43
C SER A 482 39.33 20.10 17.48
N ASP A 483 38.49 20.02 18.51
CA ASP A 483 38.48 18.89 19.42
C ASP A 483 37.22 18.08 19.11
N GLU A 484 37.36 17.01 18.33
CA GLU A 484 36.96 15.66 18.72
C GLU A 484 37.22 14.63 17.61
N GLN A 485 37.80 13.51 18.04
CA GLN A 485 38.46 12.47 17.23
C GLN A 485 37.51 11.53 16.47
N ASP A 486 36.19 11.81 16.43
CA ASP A 486 35.18 10.82 16.01
C ASP A 486 34.23 11.25 14.87
N ALA A 487 34.49 12.36 14.17
CA ALA A 487 33.69 12.73 13.00
C ALA A 487 33.85 11.64 11.90
N ASN A 488 32.77 10.91 11.58
CA ASN A 488 32.74 9.97 10.46
C ASN A 488 32.89 10.75 9.14
N LYS A 489 34.15 11.01 8.74
CA LYS A 489 34.57 12.04 7.77
C LYS A 489 33.97 11.85 6.37
N VAL A 490 33.42 10.68 6.08
CA VAL A 490 32.68 10.36 4.83
C VAL A 490 31.37 11.15 4.73
N LYS A 491 30.83 11.60 5.88
CA LYS A 491 29.65 12.46 6.04
C LYS A 491 30.06 13.90 6.39
N SER A 492 31.00 14.46 5.65
CA SER A 492 31.63 15.72 6.05
C SER A 492 30.70 16.93 5.96
N SER A 493 29.84 17.00 4.93
CA SER A 493 28.98 18.17 4.68
C SER A 493 28.17 17.98 3.40
N SER A 494 26.92 18.40 3.37
CA SER A 494 26.07 18.34 2.18
C SER A 494 26.29 19.49 1.20
N SER A 495 26.67 19.20 -0.04
CA SER A 495 26.84 20.22 -1.11
C SER A 495 26.33 19.74 -2.47
N ILE A 496 26.23 20.67 -3.43
CA ILE A 496 26.02 20.33 -4.85
C ILE A 496 27.37 20.48 -5.56
N ILE A 497 27.83 19.41 -6.21
CA ILE A 497 29.15 19.36 -6.86
C ILE A 497 28.98 19.03 -8.35
N ILE A 498 29.47 19.92 -9.21
CA ILE A 498 29.55 19.68 -10.65
C ILE A 498 31.01 19.44 -11.05
N ASN A 499 31.32 18.18 -11.34
CA ASN A 499 32.62 17.72 -11.83
C ASN A 499 32.59 17.35 -13.33
N GLY A 500 31.56 17.82 -14.05
CA GLY A 500 31.41 17.72 -15.50
C GLY A 500 32.36 18.64 -16.26
N ASN A 501 32.49 18.43 -17.57
CA ASN A 501 33.34 19.24 -18.44
C ASN A 501 32.65 19.73 -19.72
N ASP A 502 31.32 19.62 -19.79
CA ASP A 502 30.51 20.05 -20.93
C ASP A 502 29.41 21.05 -20.55
N ASP A 503 28.88 21.73 -21.56
CA ASP A 503 27.85 22.77 -21.41
C ASP A 503 26.41 22.20 -21.41
N LYS A 504 26.25 20.87 -21.52
CA LYS A 504 24.95 20.21 -21.63
C LYS A 504 24.50 19.56 -20.33
N THR A 505 25.44 19.27 -19.44
CA THR A 505 25.15 18.75 -18.12
C THR A 505 24.51 19.83 -17.25
N SER A 506 23.41 19.51 -16.57
CA SER A 506 22.70 20.49 -15.74
C SER A 506 22.01 19.88 -14.52
N VAL A 507 21.90 20.69 -13.46
CA VAL A 507 21.02 20.44 -12.32
C VAL A 507 19.97 21.55 -12.31
N ASN A 508 18.70 21.21 -12.44
CA ASN A 508 17.60 22.16 -12.51
C ASN A 508 16.76 22.04 -11.24
N ILE A 509 16.72 23.10 -10.44
CA ILE A 509 15.95 23.17 -9.19
C ILE A 509 14.91 24.28 -9.32
N SER A 510 13.64 23.94 -9.13
CA SER A 510 12.53 24.83 -9.51
C SER A 510 11.90 25.61 -8.35
N ASP A 511 11.83 25.04 -7.14
CA ASP A 511 11.05 25.59 -6.04
C ASP A 511 11.90 26.17 -4.90
N SER A 512 12.65 25.33 -4.17
CA SER A 512 13.50 25.78 -3.04
C SER A 512 14.78 24.95 -2.87
N VAL A 513 15.79 25.54 -2.22
CA VAL A 513 17.10 24.92 -1.98
C VAL A 513 17.61 25.26 -0.59
N TYR A 514 18.00 24.24 0.18
CA TYR A 514 18.67 24.37 1.47
C TYR A 514 19.96 23.54 1.42
N ILE A 515 21.14 24.18 1.58
CA ILE A 515 22.45 23.52 1.53
C ILE A 515 23.23 23.86 2.78
N MET A 516 23.30 22.90 3.70
CA MET A 516 23.91 23.06 5.02
C MET A 516 25.43 22.90 5.02
N GLY A 517 26.01 22.55 3.88
CA GLY A 517 27.41 22.23 3.75
C GLY A 517 28.14 22.98 2.64
N THR A 518 29.45 22.77 2.59
CA THR A 518 30.39 23.27 1.59
C THR A 518 31.19 22.14 0.95
N ALA A 519 31.52 22.27 -0.33
CA ALA A 519 32.32 21.30 -1.07
C ALA A 519 33.77 21.24 -0.61
N HIS A 520 34.46 20.17 -0.98
CA HIS A 520 35.87 19.94 -0.68
C HIS A 520 36.67 19.73 -1.96
N ILE A 521 37.91 20.23 -1.98
CA ILE A 521 38.90 19.95 -3.03
C ILE A 521 39.72 18.76 -2.58
N ASP A 522 39.90 17.80 -3.49
CA ASP A 522 40.76 16.65 -3.27
C ASP A 522 42.24 17.07 -3.23
N THR A 523 42.87 16.95 -2.05
CA THR A 523 44.27 17.33 -1.80
C THR A 523 44.90 16.37 -0.79
N ASP A 524 46.20 16.06 -0.93
CA ASP A 524 46.89 15.02 -0.14
C ASP A 524 47.40 15.46 1.23
N LYS A 525 47.08 16.67 1.72
CA LYS A 525 47.83 17.28 2.82
C LYS A 525 47.89 16.43 4.09
N ASP A 526 46.87 15.60 4.31
CA ASP A 526 47.05 14.30 4.96
C ASP A 526 46.03 13.36 4.34
N LYS A 527 46.37 12.15 3.90
CA LYS A 527 45.36 11.12 3.57
C LYS A 527 44.47 10.74 4.79
N GLN A 528 44.75 11.35 5.95
CA GLN A 528 43.95 11.33 7.17
C GLN A 528 43.07 12.61 7.37
N ASN A 529 43.33 13.70 6.64
CA ASN A 529 42.58 14.96 6.67
C ASN A 529 41.75 15.13 5.38
N SER A 530 40.52 15.60 5.54
CA SER A 530 39.36 15.51 4.64
C SER A 530 39.41 16.32 3.33
N GLY A 531 40.57 16.50 2.71
CA GLY A 531 40.76 17.44 1.61
C GLY A 531 40.64 18.90 2.08
N TYR A 532 40.72 19.85 1.16
CA TYR A 532 40.57 21.27 1.47
C TYR A 532 39.09 21.68 1.42
N GLN A 533 38.51 22.04 2.57
CA GLN A 533 37.15 22.57 2.62
C GLN A 533 37.07 23.96 1.99
N THR A 534 36.16 24.13 1.03
CA THR A 534 35.92 25.40 0.34
C THR A 534 34.90 26.27 1.08
N GLY A 535 34.68 27.50 0.58
CA GLY A 535 33.53 28.32 0.95
C GLY A 535 32.35 28.19 -0.01
N GLU A 536 32.26 27.13 -0.83
CA GLU A 536 31.24 26.96 -1.87
C GLU A 536 30.21 25.88 -1.48
N SER A 537 28.91 26.21 -1.51
CA SER A 537 27.82 25.21 -1.34
C SER A 537 27.38 24.59 -2.67
N GLY A 538 27.55 25.32 -3.77
CA GLY A 538 27.37 24.85 -5.13
C GLY A 538 28.70 24.96 -5.88
N ALA A 539 29.51 23.92 -5.81
CA ALA A 539 30.87 23.93 -6.32
C ALA A 539 30.93 23.41 -7.76
N VAL A 540 31.68 24.13 -8.59
CA VAL A 540 31.87 23.79 -10.01
C VAL A 540 33.36 23.62 -10.27
N LYS A 541 33.73 22.54 -10.96
CA LYS A 541 35.12 22.28 -11.35
C LYS A 541 35.72 23.53 -12.02
N LYS A 542 36.98 23.85 -11.64
CA LYS A 542 37.78 25.03 -12.02
C LYS A 542 37.53 26.29 -11.20
N ASN A 543 36.36 26.49 -10.60
CA ASN A 543 36.11 27.69 -9.80
C ASN A 543 37.01 27.76 -8.56
N TYR A 544 37.47 26.61 -8.07
CA TYR A 544 38.43 26.49 -6.97
C TYR A 544 39.75 27.26 -7.17
N ILE A 545 40.06 27.69 -8.40
CA ILE A 545 41.24 28.53 -8.68
C ILE A 545 41.24 29.84 -7.88
N ALA A 546 40.06 30.32 -7.46
CA ALA A 546 39.93 31.48 -6.58
C ALA A 546 40.82 31.35 -5.34
N TYR A 547 40.80 30.19 -4.68
CA TYR A 547 41.58 29.94 -3.46
C TYR A 547 43.08 29.78 -3.69
N SER A 548 43.56 29.84 -4.93
CA SER A 548 44.99 29.73 -5.25
C SER A 548 45.66 31.08 -5.53
N VAL A 549 44.91 32.18 -5.40
CA VAL A 549 45.38 33.52 -5.76
C VAL A 549 45.13 34.50 -4.60
N PRO A 550 46.18 35.17 -4.09
CA PRO A 550 46.00 36.20 -3.06
C PRO A 550 45.26 37.42 -3.63
N LEU A 551 44.30 37.94 -2.88
CA LEU A 551 43.63 39.21 -3.15
C LEU A 551 44.40 40.40 -2.56
N ASN A 552 45.24 40.17 -1.55
CA ASN A 552 46.08 41.18 -0.93
C ASN A 552 47.33 40.55 -0.25
N GLU A 553 48.28 41.39 0.16
CA GLU A 553 49.56 40.96 0.76
C GLU A 553 49.43 40.36 2.17
N LEU A 554 48.28 40.49 2.84
CA LEU A 554 48.06 39.97 4.19
C LEU A 554 47.56 38.52 4.21
N GLU A 555 47.00 38.04 3.10
CA GLU A 555 46.51 36.67 3.00
C GLU A 555 47.65 35.65 3.01
N LYS A 556 47.46 34.60 3.79
CA LYS A 556 48.41 33.49 3.90
C LYS A 556 47.96 32.33 3.05
N PHE A 557 48.92 31.59 2.52
CA PHE A 557 48.67 30.43 1.67
C PHE A 557 49.52 29.27 2.16
N GLU A 558 48.91 28.10 2.22
CA GLU A 558 49.56 26.86 2.58
C GLU A 558 49.60 25.90 1.39
N TYR A 559 50.61 25.02 1.39
CA TYR A 559 50.69 23.96 0.38
C TYR A 559 49.77 22.80 0.78
N TYR A 560 48.80 22.49 -0.09
CA TYR A 560 47.88 21.36 -0.04
C TYR A 560 48.06 20.54 -1.33
N ASN A 561 48.99 19.58 -1.32
CA ASN A 561 49.42 18.87 -2.53
C ASN A 561 48.23 18.44 -3.42
N PRO A 562 48.21 18.78 -4.73
CA PRO A 562 49.27 19.47 -5.49
C PRO A 562 49.14 21.01 -5.55
N LEU A 563 48.21 21.61 -4.81
CA LEU A 563 47.85 23.02 -4.90
C LEU A 563 48.46 23.84 -3.77
N GLN A 564 48.62 25.14 -4.01
CA GLN A 564 48.84 26.12 -2.95
C GLN A 564 47.53 26.89 -2.76
N LEU A 565 46.95 26.83 -1.57
CA LEU A 565 45.59 27.30 -1.29
C LEU A 565 45.57 28.26 -0.10
N LEU A 566 44.56 29.12 -0.04
CA LEU A 566 44.31 30.08 1.04
C LEU A 566 44.29 29.36 2.41
N ASP A 567 45.18 29.78 3.30
CA ASP A 567 45.30 29.32 4.69
C ASP A 567 44.29 30.08 5.57
N GLU A 568 43.04 29.62 5.50
CA GLU A 568 41.90 30.11 6.26
C GLU A 568 41.11 28.88 6.73
N SER A 569 40.60 28.90 7.95
CA SER A 569 39.77 27.82 8.50
C SER A 569 38.28 28.16 8.45
N ASN A 570 37.92 29.44 8.50
CA ASN A 570 36.54 29.89 8.51
C ASN A 570 35.92 29.84 7.10
N VAL A 571 34.84 29.06 6.94
CA VAL A 571 34.15 28.86 5.66
C VAL A 571 33.49 30.13 5.11
N PHE A 572 33.02 31.03 5.98
CA PHE A 572 32.42 32.30 5.56
C PHE A 572 33.46 33.28 5.03
N ASN A 573 34.65 33.33 5.64
CA ASN A 573 35.79 34.10 5.11
C ASN A 573 36.24 33.55 3.75
N LYS A 574 36.26 32.22 3.58
CA LYS A 574 36.53 31.59 2.27
C LYS A 574 35.46 31.96 1.24
N ALA A 575 34.18 31.93 1.61
CA ALA A 575 33.08 32.32 0.73
C ALA A 575 33.21 33.79 0.30
N LYS A 576 33.61 34.67 1.22
CA LYS A 576 33.90 36.06 0.92
C LYS A 576 35.08 36.23 -0.03
N HIS A 577 36.20 35.56 0.23
CA HIS A 577 37.36 35.56 -0.67
C HIS A 577 36.98 35.08 -2.07
N PHE A 578 36.17 34.01 -2.16
CA PHE A 578 35.66 33.50 -3.43
C PHE A 578 34.82 34.53 -4.18
N ALA A 579 33.87 35.20 -3.51
CA ALA A 579 33.05 36.23 -4.13
C ALA A 579 33.86 37.46 -4.57
N ASP A 580 34.80 37.91 -3.74
CA ASP A 580 35.67 39.04 -4.07
C ASP A 580 36.57 38.73 -5.27
N TYR A 581 37.12 37.50 -5.35
CA TYR A 581 37.93 37.04 -6.49
C TYR A 581 37.16 37.08 -7.82
N TRP A 582 35.89 36.69 -7.82
CA TRP A 582 35.05 36.63 -9.02
C TRP A 582 34.29 37.94 -9.31
N SER A 583 34.43 38.97 -8.47
CA SER A 583 33.67 40.22 -8.60
C SER A 583 33.93 40.97 -9.92
N ASP A 584 35.11 40.78 -10.52
CA ASP A 584 35.54 41.40 -11.78
C ASP A 584 35.90 40.37 -12.88
N ARG A 585 35.50 39.10 -12.71
CA ARG A 585 35.90 37.97 -13.57
C ARG A 585 34.72 37.09 -13.95
N ASP A 586 34.87 36.35 -15.04
CA ASP A 586 33.87 35.38 -15.48
C ASP A 586 33.95 34.09 -14.66
N VAL A 587 32.87 33.78 -13.94
CA VAL A 587 32.73 32.55 -13.14
C VAL A 587 31.81 31.55 -13.84
N ASP A 588 32.07 30.25 -13.67
CA ASP A 588 31.27 29.18 -14.28
C ASP A 588 30.14 28.72 -13.35
N SER A 589 28.90 28.67 -13.85
CA SER A 589 27.73 28.16 -13.12
C SER A 589 27.61 26.63 -13.19
N GLY A 590 28.40 25.94 -14.02
CA GLY A 590 28.37 24.48 -14.14
C GLY A 590 27.03 23.91 -14.57
N GLY A 591 26.19 24.70 -15.24
CA GLY A 591 24.83 24.31 -15.62
C GLY A 591 23.82 24.20 -14.48
N ILE A 592 24.14 24.63 -13.25
CA ILE A 592 23.17 24.65 -12.16
C ILE A 592 22.16 25.78 -12.39
N LYS A 593 20.87 25.45 -12.40
CA LYS A 593 19.77 26.40 -12.43
C LYS A 593 19.10 26.42 -11.06
N TRP A 594 19.32 27.51 -10.33
CA TRP A 594 18.75 27.76 -9.01
C TRP A 594 17.31 28.31 -9.12
N PRO A 595 16.46 28.13 -8.09
CA PRO A 595 15.09 28.67 -8.10
C PRO A 595 15.09 30.21 -8.05
N GLY A 596 13.93 30.82 -8.31
CA GLY A 596 13.69 32.21 -7.92
C GLY A 596 13.88 33.30 -9.00
N TYR A 597 13.53 33.06 -10.27
CA TYR A 597 13.35 34.16 -11.24
C TYR A 597 11.88 34.52 -11.43
N LYS A 598 11.42 35.63 -10.83
CA LYS A 598 10.15 36.27 -11.22
C LYS A 598 10.34 37.77 -11.43
N ARG A 599 10.03 38.24 -12.64
CA ARG A 599 9.96 39.67 -13.01
C ARG A 599 11.24 40.48 -12.74
N GLY A 600 12.42 39.87 -12.93
CA GLY A 600 13.69 40.58 -12.87
C GLY A 600 14.28 40.79 -11.48
N ASN A 601 13.69 40.22 -10.43
CA ASN A 601 14.31 40.11 -9.11
C ASN A 601 14.61 38.64 -8.78
N PHE A 602 15.79 38.43 -8.21
CA PHE A 602 16.24 37.16 -7.63
C PHE A 602 15.54 36.99 -6.28
N ASP A 603 14.81 35.89 -6.11
CA ASP A 603 14.08 35.57 -4.88
C ASP A 603 15.03 34.86 -3.92
N GLU A 604 15.83 35.65 -3.19
CA GLU A 604 16.82 35.16 -2.22
C GLU A 604 16.19 34.33 -1.10
N ASP A 605 14.89 34.47 -0.86
CA ASP A 605 14.12 33.76 0.17
C ASP A 605 13.86 32.28 -0.18
N LYS A 606 14.26 31.81 -1.38
CA LYS A 606 14.09 30.41 -1.84
C LYS A 606 15.38 29.59 -1.79
N ILE A 607 16.50 30.23 -1.49
CA ILE A 607 17.82 29.60 -1.51
C ILE A 607 18.44 29.90 -0.15
N HIS A 608 18.83 28.88 0.58
CA HIS A 608 19.51 29.01 1.86
C HIS A 608 20.78 28.19 1.81
N SER A 609 21.94 28.84 1.77
CA SER A 609 23.22 28.15 1.72
C SER A 609 24.25 28.71 2.70
N VAL A 610 25.04 27.81 3.27
CA VAL A 610 26.12 28.14 4.22
C VAL A 610 27.38 28.65 3.51
N GLY A 611 27.61 28.18 2.29
CA GLY A 611 28.64 28.64 1.37
C GLY A 611 28.08 29.49 0.24
N ALA A 612 28.98 30.11 -0.52
CA ALA A 612 28.66 30.85 -1.72
C ALA A 612 28.16 29.92 -2.83
N ILE A 613 27.34 30.47 -3.74
CA ILE A 613 26.89 29.80 -4.95
C ILE A 613 27.13 30.67 -6.18
N VAL A 614 27.24 30.03 -7.35
CA VAL A 614 27.33 30.74 -8.63
C VAL A 614 25.98 30.72 -9.32
N TYR A 615 25.41 31.90 -9.53
CA TYR A 615 24.12 32.08 -10.17
C TYR A 615 24.27 32.72 -11.56
N LYS A 616 23.58 32.16 -12.55
CA LYS A 616 23.59 32.68 -13.92
C LYS A 616 22.16 32.86 -14.43
N GLU A 617 21.84 34.09 -14.82
CA GLU A 617 20.59 34.38 -15.54
C GLU A 617 20.76 34.18 -17.05
N ASP A 618 19.64 33.92 -17.72
CA ASP A 618 19.60 33.89 -19.17
C ASP A 618 20.18 35.19 -19.77
N LYS A 619 21.21 35.03 -20.59
CA LYS A 619 21.89 36.11 -21.33
C LYS A 619 22.60 37.16 -20.47
N LYS A 620 22.83 36.90 -19.17
CA LYS A 620 23.67 37.73 -18.30
C LYS A 620 24.94 36.97 -17.89
N PRO A 621 26.02 37.69 -17.52
CA PRO A 621 27.18 37.06 -16.89
C PRO A 621 26.75 36.39 -15.57
N ALA A 622 27.44 35.31 -15.22
CA ALA A 622 27.24 34.66 -13.93
C ALA A 622 27.76 35.57 -12.81
N LYS A 623 27.15 35.47 -11.64
CA LYS A 623 27.52 36.22 -10.43
C LYS A 623 27.62 35.27 -9.24
N VAL A 624 28.47 35.61 -8.28
CA VAL A 624 28.52 34.91 -7.00
C VAL A 624 27.47 35.49 -6.07
N ILE A 625 26.70 34.62 -5.42
CA ILE A 625 25.79 34.96 -4.33
C ILE A 625 26.46 34.52 -3.03
N MET A 626 26.52 35.44 -2.07
CA MET A 626 27.07 35.16 -0.74
C MET A 626 26.16 34.24 0.06
N PRO A 627 26.68 33.54 1.09
CA PRO A 627 25.87 32.79 2.04
C PRO A 627 24.73 33.65 2.62
N ASN A 628 23.55 33.06 2.71
CA ASN A 628 22.34 33.72 3.21
C ASN A 628 21.53 32.79 4.15
N TYR A 629 22.21 31.83 4.75
CA TYR A 629 21.63 30.95 5.75
C TYR A 629 21.36 31.69 7.08
N GLU A 630 20.29 31.27 7.77
CA GLU A 630 19.91 31.77 9.10
C GLU A 630 19.80 30.63 10.13
N GLN A 631 20.35 30.83 11.33
CA GLN A 631 20.35 29.84 12.42
C GLN A 631 18.94 29.38 12.83
N SER A 632 17.92 30.22 12.65
CA SER A 632 16.51 29.88 12.92
C SER A 632 15.98 28.72 12.08
N LEU A 633 16.63 28.35 10.96
CA LEU A 633 16.28 27.20 10.13
C LEU A 633 16.65 25.85 10.78
N GLU A 634 17.57 25.88 11.76
CA GLU A 634 18.02 24.73 12.55
C GLU A 634 17.23 24.54 13.85
N GLU A 635 16.36 25.49 14.19
CA GLU A 635 15.53 25.44 15.39
C GLU A 635 14.14 24.86 15.09
N ASN A 636 13.54 24.20 16.08
CA ASN A 636 12.14 23.80 15.98
C ASN A 636 11.23 25.04 16.13
N ASN A 637 10.99 25.71 15.01
CA ASN A 637 10.19 26.94 14.93
C ASN A 637 8.76 26.70 14.39
N GLY A 638 8.38 25.43 14.16
CA GLY A 638 7.07 25.05 13.63
C GLY A 638 6.93 25.12 12.10
N ASP A 639 7.98 25.50 11.36
CA ASP A 639 7.99 25.46 9.89
C ASP A 639 8.40 24.06 9.39
N GLU A 640 7.48 23.36 8.73
CA GLU A 640 7.70 22.01 8.19
C GLU A 640 8.83 21.93 7.14
N ASN A 641 9.18 23.05 6.51
CA ASN A 641 10.23 23.10 5.48
C ASN A 641 11.61 23.50 6.04
N ASN A 642 11.72 23.76 7.34
CA ASN A 642 13.00 24.08 7.94
C ASN A 642 13.93 22.85 7.97
N VAL A 643 15.21 23.10 8.18
CA VAL A 643 16.25 22.06 8.17
C VAL A 643 16.08 21.11 9.34
N TYR A 644 15.64 21.61 10.50
CA TYR A 644 15.36 20.79 11.69
C TYR A 644 14.35 19.67 11.39
N ASN A 645 13.19 20.01 10.83
CA ASN A 645 12.13 19.05 10.54
C ASN A 645 12.54 18.09 9.43
N LYS A 646 13.29 18.57 8.43
CA LYS A 646 13.85 17.71 7.38
C LYS A 646 14.89 16.71 7.90
N ARG A 647 15.67 17.06 8.93
CA ARG A 647 16.56 16.11 9.64
C ARG A 647 15.77 15.03 10.38
N VAL A 648 14.70 15.42 11.07
CA VAL A 648 13.81 14.48 11.76
C VAL A 648 13.10 13.55 10.76
N GLU A 649 12.59 14.11 9.66
CA GLU A 649 11.97 13.35 8.57
C GLU A 649 12.96 12.36 7.95
N PHE A 650 14.19 12.78 7.70
CA PHE A 650 15.26 11.93 7.19
C PHE A 650 15.56 10.78 8.16
N ALA A 651 15.72 11.07 9.46
CA ALA A 651 15.93 10.02 10.45
C ALA A 651 14.75 9.03 10.51
N LYS A 652 13.51 9.54 10.50
CA LYS A 652 12.31 8.70 10.42
C LYS A 652 12.38 7.77 9.22
N LYS A 653 12.60 8.28 8.01
CA LYS A 653 12.53 7.49 6.77
C LYS A 653 13.73 6.56 6.57
N VAL A 654 14.94 7.08 6.77
CA VAL A 654 16.21 6.42 6.41
C VAL A 654 16.81 5.61 7.56
N TYR A 655 16.74 6.13 8.78
CA TYR A 655 17.39 5.52 9.94
C TYR A 655 16.44 4.58 10.69
N GLU A 656 15.23 5.04 11.00
CA GLU A 656 14.24 4.34 11.83
C GLU A 656 13.14 3.62 11.02
N PHE A 657 13.34 3.47 9.71
CA PHE A 657 12.47 2.67 8.83
C PHE A 657 10.98 3.10 8.86
N GLY A 658 10.71 4.39 8.91
CA GLY A 658 9.37 4.99 8.94
C GLY A 658 8.74 5.12 10.33
N GLN A 659 9.42 4.66 11.38
CA GLN A 659 8.96 4.81 12.77
C GLN A 659 9.10 6.25 13.27
N TYR A 660 8.55 6.54 14.45
CA TYR A 660 8.75 7.84 15.09
C TYR A 660 10.24 8.09 15.29
N ALA A 661 10.69 9.30 14.94
CA ALA A 661 12.07 9.74 15.13
C ALA A 661 12.08 11.16 15.69
N THR A 662 13.20 11.48 16.32
CA THR A 662 13.54 12.77 16.90
C THR A 662 14.83 13.30 16.29
N ILE A 663 15.17 14.55 16.61
CA ILE A 663 16.43 15.14 16.17
C ILE A 663 17.64 14.37 16.74
N ASP A 664 17.51 13.74 17.91
CA ASP A 664 18.57 12.94 18.51
C ASP A 664 18.88 11.69 17.69
N ASP A 665 17.87 11.09 17.05
CA ASP A 665 18.06 9.91 16.19
C ASP A 665 18.84 10.28 14.93
N TYR A 666 18.62 11.49 14.39
CA TYR A 666 19.45 12.06 13.30
C TYR A 666 20.89 12.33 13.78
N SER A 667 21.03 13.11 14.85
CA SER A 667 22.33 13.58 15.37
C SER A 667 23.24 12.41 15.73
N ASN A 668 22.69 11.37 16.36
CA ASN A 668 23.43 10.18 16.79
C ASN A 668 23.46 9.04 15.75
N THR A 669 22.79 9.21 14.59
CA THR A 669 22.70 8.18 13.54
C THR A 669 22.18 6.84 14.09
N ARG A 670 21.03 6.86 14.77
CA ARG A 670 20.43 5.64 15.35
C ARG A 670 19.68 4.85 14.29
N LEU A 671 20.20 3.67 13.94
CA LEU A 671 19.67 2.86 12.85
C LEU A 671 18.85 1.68 13.38
N THR A 672 17.68 1.45 12.78
CA THR A 672 16.99 0.17 12.89
C THR A 672 17.79 -0.90 12.13
N GLU A 673 18.21 -1.97 12.81
CA GLU A 673 18.95 -3.06 12.17
C GLU A 673 18.05 -3.90 11.26
N PHE A 674 18.52 -4.32 10.09
CA PHE A 674 17.74 -5.14 9.15
C PHE A 674 17.25 -6.46 9.78
N ASN A 675 18.04 -7.08 10.65
CA ASN A 675 17.67 -8.31 11.35
C ASN A 675 16.45 -8.14 12.29
N SER A 676 16.12 -6.91 12.68
CA SER A 676 14.90 -6.62 13.43
C SER A 676 13.66 -6.59 12.55
N LEU A 677 13.83 -6.38 11.24
CA LEU A 677 12.76 -6.36 10.25
C LEU A 677 12.39 -7.76 9.78
N MET A 678 13.38 -8.65 9.66
CA MET A 678 13.21 -10.01 9.17
C MET A 678 14.26 -10.95 9.79
N ASN A 679 13.80 -12.08 10.31
CA ASN A 679 14.62 -13.14 10.90
C ASN A 679 14.12 -14.52 10.43
N LEU A 680 14.75 -15.05 9.39
CA LEU A 680 14.37 -16.32 8.78
C LEU A 680 14.89 -17.56 9.55
N ASP A 681 15.78 -17.38 10.53
CA ASP A 681 16.22 -18.47 11.42
C ASP A 681 15.05 -18.99 12.28
N LYS A 682 14.03 -18.16 12.48
CA LYS A 682 12.80 -18.49 13.22
C LYS A 682 11.75 -19.21 12.39
N LEU A 683 12.00 -19.51 11.11
CA LEU A 683 11.05 -20.23 10.27
C LEU A 683 10.61 -21.55 10.94
N PRO A 684 9.29 -21.82 11.06
CA PRO A 684 8.79 -23.07 11.61
C PRO A 684 9.31 -24.28 10.84
N ASN A 685 9.64 -25.36 11.53
CA ASN A 685 10.14 -26.59 10.91
C ASN A 685 9.14 -27.23 9.92
N GLU A 686 7.85 -26.91 10.07
CA GLU A 686 6.76 -27.39 9.22
C GLU A 686 6.63 -26.59 7.92
N TYR A 687 7.27 -25.42 7.82
CA TYR A 687 7.26 -24.64 6.59
C TYR A 687 8.07 -25.34 5.51
N VAL A 688 7.40 -25.69 4.41
CA VAL A 688 8.01 -26.30 3.22
C VAL A 688 7.72 -25.41 2.01
N LEU A 689 8.76 -24.88 1.38
CA LEU A 689 8.64 -23.98 0.23
C LEU A 689 7.87 -24.61 -0.94
N LYS A 690 8.11 -25.89 -1.22
CA LYS A 690 7.46 -26.63 -2.32
C LYS A 690 5.94 -26.71 -2.18
N ASP A 691 5.41 -26.64 -0.96
CA ASP A 691 3.96 -26.73 -0.72
C ASP A 691 3.22 -25.44 -1.11
N GLN A 692 3.94 -24.34 -1.29
CA GLN A 692 3.34 -23.05 -1.68
C GLN A 692 2.81 -23.07 -3.12
N VAL A 693 3.39 -23.88 -4.01
CA VAL A 693 3.07 -23.92 -5.46
C VAL A 693 1.57 -24.13 -5.74
N ASN A 694 0.83 -24.80 -4.85
CA ASN A 694 -0.59 -25.09 -5.03
C ASN A 694 -1.55 -23.99 -4.53
N LYS A 695 -1.04 -22.90 -3.93
CA LYS A 695 -1.87 -21.86 -3.29
C LYS A 695 -2.27 -20.71 -4.23
N GLY A 696 -1.58 -20.53 -5.35
CA GLY A 696 -1.83 -19.46 -6.32
C GLY A 696 -1.32 -18.07 -5.91
N GLU A 697 -1.15 -17.84 -4.61
CA GLU A 697 -0.44 -16.70 -4.01
C GLU A 697 0.56 -17.24 -2.98
N TYR A 698 1.80 -16.74 -3.02
CA TYR A 698 2.94 -17.47 -2.45
C TYR A 698 3.62 -16.74 -1.29
N ALA A 699 3.85 -17.43 -0.18
CA ALA A 699 4.85 -17.02 0.82
C ALA A 699 6.18 -17.72 0.49
N ILE A 700 7.12 -16.99 -0.10
CA ILE A 700 8.39 -17.54 -0.59
C ILE A 700 9.51 -17.15 0.37
N PHE A 701 9.74 -17.99 1.37
CA PHE A 701 10.75 -17.78 2.40
C PHE A 701 11.98 -18.66 2.21
N ASN A 702 13.16 -18.04 2.18
CA ASN A 702 14.44 -18.69 1.87
C ASN A 702 15.53 -18.26 2.85
N LYS A 703 15.79 -19.12 3.85
CA LYS A 703 16.82 -18.93 4.88
C LYS A 703 18.19 -19.45 4.46
N LYS A 704 19.22 -19.02 5.18
CA LYS A 704 20.57 -19.58 5.07
C LYS A 704 20.59 -21.08 5.44
N ASP A 705 21.30 -21.88 4.66
CA ASP A 705 21.60 -23.28 5.00
C ASP A 705 22.73 -23.32 6.04
N GLU A 706 22.42 -23.80 7.25
CA GLU A 706 23.37 -23.86 8.37
C GLU A 706 24.51 -24.86 8.15
N ILE A 707 24.30 -25.91 7.34
CA ILE A 707 25.31 -26.94 7.08
C ILE A 707 26.29 -26.47 6.01
N LYS A 708 25.76 -25.84 4.95
CA LYS A 708 26.55 -25.32 3.83
C LYS A 708 27.11 -23.91 4.07
N ASP A 709 26.65 -23.24 5.14
CA ASP A 709 26.96 -21.84 5.46
C ASP A 709 26.66 -20.87 4.30
N LYS A 710 25.59 -21.14 3.54
CA LYS A 710 25.27 -20.43 2.30
C LYS A 710 23.76 -20.24 2.14
N THR A 711 23.35 -19.10 1.61
CA THR A 711 21.97 -18.87 1.19
C THR A 711 21.85 -19.04 -0.31
N LYS A 712 20.78 -19.70 -0.78
CA LYS A 712 20.49 -19.81 -2.21
C LYS A 712 20.03 -18.46 -2.75
N LYS A 713 20.38 -18.15 -4.00
CA LYS A 713 19.87 -16.98 -4.72
C LYS A 713 18.49 -17.30 -5.31
N ILE A 714 17.53 -16.40 -5.16
CA ILE A 714 16.23 -16.52 -5.83
C ILE A 714 16.34 -15.91 -7.23
N ILE A 715 15.85 -16.64 -8.24
CA ILE A 715 15.77 -16.16 -9.63
C ILE A 715 14.33 -16.28 -10.11
N ILE A 716 13.74 -15.16 -10.53
CA ILE A 716 12.37 -15.09 -11.05
C ILE A 716 12.43 -15.02 -12.58
N ASN A 717 11.96 -16.08 -13.23
CA ASN A 717 12.07 -16.28 -14.67
C ASN A 717 10.71 -16.44 -15.33
N GLN A 718 10.64 -16.08 -16.61
CA GLN A 718 9.51 -16.47 -17.45
C GLN A 718 9.50 -17.98 -17.69
N TYR A 719 8.31 -18.54 -17.83
CA TYR A 719 8.14 -19.94 -18.10
C TYR A 719 6.98 -20.20 -19.07
N ASP A 720 7.22 -21.03 -20.07
CA ASP A 720 6.24 -21.40 -21.10
C ASP A 720 5.29 -22.54 -20.66
N GLY A 721 5.17 -22.78 -19.36
CA GLY A 721 4.23 -23.75 -18.80
C GLY A 721 2.82 -23.19 -18.55
N ASP A 722 1.91 -24.08 -18.15
CA ASP A 722 0.51 -23.74 -17.86
C ASP A 722 0.29 -23.17 -16.44
N LYS A 723 1.26 -23.34 -15.54
CA LYS A 723 1.20 -22.89 -14.14
C LYS A 723 2.59 -22.53 -13.62
N ASP A 724 2.62 -21.70 -12.58
CA ASP A 724 3.88 -21.32 -11.96
C ASP A 724 4.53 -22.53 -11.28
N GLU A 725 5.86 -22.55 -11.26
CA GLU A 725 6.66 -23.61 -10.64
C GLU A 725 7.73 -23.00 -9.73
N ILE A 726 7.96 -23.62 -8.59
CA ILE A 726 9.07 -23.29 -7.69
C ILE A 726 10.02 -24.49 -7.64
N ASN A 727 11.24 -24.30 -8.13
CA ASN A 727 12.29 -25.31 -8.15
C ASN A 727 13.39 -24.96 -7.14
N ASP A 728 13.48 -25.78 -6.10
CA ASP A 728 14.47 -25.67 -5.01
C ASP A 728 15.47 -26.85 -5.02
N ASP A 729 15.54 -27.60 -6.12
CA ASP A 729 16.48 -28.73 -6.24
C ASP A 729 17.93 -28.28 -6.54
N GLY A 730 18.11 -27.01 -6.92
CA GLY A 730 19.43 -26.42 -7.17
C GLY A 730 20.28 -26.29 -5.90
N ASP A 731 21.59 -26.48 -6.02
CA ASP A 731 22.51 -26.35 -4.88
C ASP A 731 22.66 -24.89 -4.41
N ASP A 732 22.55 -23.94 -5.34
CA ASP A 732 22.87 -22.53 -5.14
C ASP A 732 21.71 -21.57 -5.47
N THR A 733 20.65 -22.06 -6.11
CA THR A 733 19.55 -21.23 -6.62
C THR A 733 18.19 -21.85 -6.34
N ILE A 734 17.22 -20.96 -6.17
CA ILE A 734 15.79 -21.26 -6.18
C ILE A 734 15.22 -20.57 -7.41
N GLU A 735 14.65 -21.34 -8.33
CA GLU A 735 14.04 -20.80 -9.54
C GLU A 735 12.53 -20.70 -9.35
N ILE A 736 12.00 -19.49 -9.54
CA ILE A 736 10.57 -19.20 -9.58
C ILE A 736 10.20 -18.98 -11.04
N ASN A 737 9.60 -20.00 -11.63
CA ASN A 737 9.23 -20.05 -13.03
C ASN A 737 7.78 -19.59 -13.17
N VAL A 738 7.58 -18.36 -13.65
CA VAL A 738 6.27 -17.70 -13.73
C VAL A 738 5.63 -18.04 -15.08
N ALA A 739 4.45 -18.67 -15.05
CA ALA A 739 3.71 -19.02 -16.25
C ALA A 739 2.91 -17.85 -16.80
N LYS A 740 2.65 -17.88 -18.11
CA LYS A 740 1.85 -16.85 -18.77
C LYS A 740 0.35 -17.06 -18.51
N LYS A 741 -0.27 -16.11 -17.81
CA LYS A 741 -1.71 -16.10 -17.49
C LYS A 741 -2.34 -14.83 -18.07
N ASP A 742 -3.42 -14.97 -18.84
CA ASP A 742 -4.12 -13.85 -19.50
C ASP A 742 -3.18 -12.92 -20.31
N GLY A 743 -2.15 -13.52 -20.93
CA GLY A 743 -1.19 -12.79 -21.75
C GLY A 743 -0.05 -12.12 -20.98
N LYS A 744 0.03 -12.25 -19.66
CA LYS A 744 1.07 -11.65 -18.80
C LYS A 744 1.77 -12.70 -17.94
N TYR A 745 3.05 -12.49 -17.63
CA TYR A 745 3.75 -13.27 -16.61
C TYR A 745 3.53 -12.55 -15.27
N SER A 746 2.58 -13.03 -14.47
CA SER A 746 2.19 -12.38 -13.21
C SER A 746 2.43 -13.29 -12.01
N LEU A 747 3.18 -12.78 -11.03
CA LEU A 747 3.54 -13.48 -9.80
C LEU A 747 2.97 -12.72 -8.60
N ASN A 748 2.07 -13.36 -7.86
CA ASN A 748 1.49 -12.82 -6.63
C ASN A 748 2.20 -13.45 -5.43
N ALA A 749 3.06 -12.71 -4.72
CA ALA A 749 3.87 -13.31 -3.67
C ALA A 749 4.39 -12.29 -2.64
N VAL A 750 4.71 -12.80 -1.45
CA VAL A 750 5.62 -12.16 -0.50
C VAL A 750 6.91 -12.97 -0.48
N ILE A 751 8.01 -12.35 -0.90
CA ILE A 751 9.34 -12.99 -0.93
C ILE A 751 10.16 -12.49 0.24
N ALA A 752 10.65 -13.38 1.11
CA ALA A 752 11.54 -13.04 2.21
C ALA A 752 12.79 -13.93 2.17
N THR A 753 13.98 -13.34 2.00
CA THR A 753 15.20 -14.14 1.82
C THR A 753 16.45 -13.55 2.48
N ASP A 754 17.30 -14.43 3.02
CA ASP A 754 18.64 -14.07 3.48
C ASP A 754 19.64 -13.88 2.32
N GLY A 755 19.25 -14.25 1.09
CA GLY A 755 20.11 -14.26 -0.09
C GLY A 755 19.75 -13.15 -1.07
N ASP A 756 20.33 -13.25 -2.27
CA ASP A 756 20.07 -12.32 -3.36
C ASP A 756 18.79 -12.69 -4.12
N VAL A 757 18.18 -11.69 -4.75
CA VAL A 757 17.05 -11.85 -5.68
C VAL A 757 17.45 -11.33 -7.06
N SER A 758 17.16 -12.10 -8.10
CA SER A 758 17.24 -11.63 -9.49
C SER A 758 15.90 -11.76 -10.18
N ILE A 759 15.51 -10.73 -10.93
CA ILE A 759 14.27 -10.70 -11.71
C ILE A 759 14.62 -10.59 -13.19
N GLU A 760 14.06 -11.48 -14.00
CA GLU A 760 14.16 -11.45 -15.46
C GLU A 760 13.07 -10.59 -16.12
N SER A 761 13.02 -10.58 -17.45
CA SER A 761 12.17 -9.70 -18.26
C SER A 761 10.68 -10.00 -18.14
N ASP A 762 9.84 -9.01 -18.47
CA ASP A 762 8.37 -9.06 -18.58
C ASP A 762 7.62 -9.65 -17.37
N ILE A 763 8.22 -9.65 -16.17
CA ILE A 763 7.56 -10.10 -14.94
C ILE A 763 6.72 -8.98 -14.34
N ASN A 764 5.48 -9.29 -13.98
CA ASN A 764 4.59 -8.44 -13.18
C ASN A 764 4.47 -9.05 -11.78
N PHE A 765 5.26 -8.54 -10.85
CA PHE A 765 5.26 -8.95 -9.45
C PHE A 765 4.23 -8.13 -8.67
N ASN A 766 3.32 -8.79 -7.95
CA ASN A 766 2.34 -8.15 -7.06
C ASN A 766 2.56 -8.66 -5.63
N GLY A 767 2.86 -7.76 -4.69
CA GLY A 767 3.15 -8.06 -3.30
C GLY A 767 4.38 -7.30 -2.80
N SER A 768 5.27 -7.95 -2.03
CA SER A 768 6.47 -7.30 -1.49
C SER A 768 7.70 -8.23 -1.51
N ILE A 769 8.87 -7.67 -1.81
CA ILE A 769 10.17 -8.38 -1.81
C ILE A 769 11.05 -7.83 -0.69
N ILE A 770 11.49 -8.74 0.17
CA ILE A 770 12.35 -8.48 1.33
C ILE A 770 13.58 -9.36 1.17
N ALA A 771 14.72 -8.75 0.87
CA ALA A 771 15.97 -9.46 0.65
C ALA A 771 17.04 -8.87 1.55
N LYS A 772 17.69 -9.70 2.37
CA LYS A 772 18.88 -9.29 3.12
C LYS A 772 20.10 -9.12 2.20
N GLY A 773 20.14 -9.88 1.10
CA GLY A 773 21.13 -9.74 0.03
C GLY A 773 20.78 -8.66 -0.98
N ASP A 774 21.38 -8.77 -2.17
CA ASP A 774 21.22 -7.81 -3.26
C ASP A 774 19.96 -8.10 -4.10
N LEU A 775 19.38 -7.05 -4.69
CA LEU A 775 18.35 -7.16 -5.73
C LEU A 775 18.95 -6.78 -7.08
N ASN A 776 18.90 -7.67 -8.07
CA ASN A 776 19.40 -7.43 -9.41
C ASN A 776 18.26 -7.52 -10.44
N ILE A 777 18.05 -6.45 -11.21
CA ILE A 777 17.07 -6.39 -12.30
C ILE A 777 17.87 -6.16 -13.58
N ASP A 778 18.03 -7.22 -14.36
CA ASP A 778 18.99 -7.26 -15.47
C ASP A 778 18.34 -7.30 -16.86
N LYS A 779 17.01 -7.19 -16.94
CA LYS A 779 16.23 -7.28 -18.19
C LYS A 779 15.00 -6.37 -18.20
N GLU A 780 14.43 -6.17 -19.39
CA GLU A 780 13.39 -5.19 -19.69
C GLU A 780 11.97 -5.56 -19.19
N SER A 781 11.11 -4.54 -19.06
CA SER A 781 9.66 -4.62 -18.86
C SER A 781 9.21 -5.27 -17.54
N VAL A 782 9.97 -5.08 -16.47
CA VAL A 782 9.60 -5.54 -15.12
C VAL A 782 8.65 -4.55 -14.46
N ASN A 783 7.56 -5.04 -13.88
CA ASN A 783 6.65 -4.25 -13.05
C ASN A 783 6.57 -4.86 -11.65
N ILE A 784 6.84 -4.06 -10.62
CA ILE A 784 6.78 -4.47 -9.22
C ILE A 784 5.72 -3.61 -8.53
N ASN A 785 4.64 -4.23 -8.09
CA ASN A 785 3.48 -3.56 -7.51
C ASN A 785 3.33 -3.97 -6.05
N TYR A 786 3.38 -3.00 -5.15
CA TYR A 786 2.86 -3.17 -3.81
C TYR A 786 1.36 -3.41 -3.88
N ASP A 787 0.93 -4.60 -3.46
CA ASP A 787 -0.47 -5.02 -3.46
C ASP A 787 -0.82 -5.49 -2.05
N SER A 788 -1.47 -4.60 -1.27
CA SER A 788 -1.86 -4.89 0.11
C SER A 788 -2.80 -6.09 0.20
N ASP A 789 -3.70 -6.24 -0.77
CA ASP A 789 -4.69 -7.32 -0.74
C ASP A 789 -4.01 -8.68 -0.97
N VAL A 790 -3.01 -8.76 -1.84
CA VAL A 790 -2.18 -9.96 -2.01
C VAL A 790 -1.38 -10.25 -0.73
N ILE A 791 -0.76 -9.24 -0.13
CA ILE A 791 0.04 -9.40 1.10
C ILE A 791 -0.84 -9.93 2.24
N ASP A 792 -2.02 -9.34 2.45
CA ASP A 792 -2.97 -9.72 3.49
C ASP A 792 -3.46 -11.15 3.30
N ARG A 793 -3.78 -11.56 2.06
CA ARG A 793 -4.19 -12.94 1.76
C ARG A 793 -3.04 -13.94 1.97
N VAL A 794 -1.82 -13.60 1.56
CA VAL A 794 -0.64 -14.47 1.78
C VAL A 794 -0.33 -14.58 3.28
N GLN A 795 -0.44 -13.48 4.04
CA GLN A 795 -0.26 -13.47 5.49
C GLN A 795 -1.34 -14.30 6.20
N ALA A 796 -2.61 -14.12 5.83
CA ALA A 796 -3.73 -14.87 6.41
C ALA A 796 -3.58 -16.39 6.23
N GLN A 797 -2.95 -16.82 5.14
CA GLN A 797 -2.65 -18.24 4.88
C GLN A 797 -1.41 -18.77 5.61
N ASN A 798 -0.58 -17.89 6.21
CA ASN A 798 0.72 -18.25 6.80
C ASN A 798 1.00 -17.48 8.12
N ILE A 799 -0.02 -17.18 8.93
CA ILE A 799 0.03 -16.26 10.09
C ILE A 799 1.23 -16.54 11.02
N ASP A 800 1.37 -17.78 11.50
CA ASP A 800 2.44 -18.14 12.44
C ASP A 800 3.83 -18.03 11.81
N THR A 801 3.93 -18.33 10.51
CA THR A 801 5.19 -18.20 9.76
C THR A 801 5.57 -16.74 9.60
N PHE A 802 4.61 -15.86 9.29
CA PHE A 802 4.83 -14.41 9.21
C PHE A 802 5.24 -13.83 10.57
N LYS A 803 4.54 -14.19 11.65
CA LYS A 803 4.90 -13.76 13.01
C LYS A 803 6.29 -14.23 13.42
N ALA A 804 6.68 -15.45 13.04
CA ALA A 804 8.01 -15.96 13.32
C ALA A 804 9.10 -15.20 12.56
N VAL A 805 8.88 -14.94 11.26
CA VAL A 805 9.86 -14.29 10.38
C VAL A 805 9.97 -12.79 10.65
N PHE A 806 8.87 -12.06 10.78
CA PHE A 806 8.86 -10.60 10.85
C PHE A 806 8.66 -10.05 12.28
N GLY A 807 8.46 -10.93 13.27
CA GLY A 807 8.39 -10.55 14.69
C GLY A 807 7.03 -10.02 15.15
N GLU A 808 7.06 -9.03 16.05
CA GLU A 808 5.86 -8.37 16.60
C GLU A 808 5.45 -7.12 15.80
N SER A 809 4.19 -6.69 15.91
CA SER A 809 3.57 -5.64 15.08
C SER A 809 4.14 -4.26 15.44
N ILE A 810 4.11 -3.32 14.49
CA ILE A 810 4.43 -1.89 14.73
C ILE A 810 3.49 -1.26 15.80
N ILE A 811 2.33 -1.87 16.08
CA ILE A 811 1.27 -1.27 16.92
C ILE A 811 1.47 -1.46 18.44
N ASP A 812 2.52 -2.13 18.91
CA ASP A 812 2.69 -2.36 20.38
C ASP A 812 3.48 -1.28 21.14
N SER A 813 3.78 -0.12 20.53
CA SER A 813 4.54 0.93 21.22
C SER A 813 4.09 2.35 20.87
N ALA A 814 2.89 2.72 21.33
CA ALA A 814 2.57 4.03 21.92
C ALA A 814 1.07 4.33 21.84
N THR A 815 0.27 3.86 22.81
CA THR A 815 -0.86 4.62 23.40
C THR A 815 -1.46 3.82 24.56
N ASN A 816 -0.88 3.94 25.75
CA ASN A 816 -1.67 3.91 26.98
C ASN A 816 -2.45 5.24 27.04
N SER A 817 -3.49 5.33 26.21
CA SER A 817 -4.49 6.38 26.24
C SER A 817 -5.82 5.66 26.43
N ASN A 818 -6.33 5.71 27.65
CA ASN A 818 -7.72 5.41 27.97
C ASN A 818 -8.64 6.24 27.05
N ASN A 819 -9.02 5.66 25.91
CA ASN A 819 -10.12 6.14 25.09
C ASN A 819 -11.08 4.98 24.92
N THR A 820 -12.07 4.96 25.81
CA THR A 820 -13.36 4.31 25.58
C THR A 820 -14.00 4.98 24.36
N ASN A 821 -13.82 4.43 23.16
CA ASN A 821 -14.57 4.83 21.97
C ASN A 821 -14.83 3.59 21.13
N THR A 822 -16.06 3.08 21.25
CA THR A 822 -16.85 2.31 20.26
C THR A 822 -16.07 1.81 19.04
N GLU A 823 -15.70 0.53 19.07
CA GLU A 823 -15.23 -0.22 17.90
C GLU A 823 -16.31 -0.21 16.81
N SER A 824 -16.08 0.53 15.74
CA SER A 824 -16.92 0.46 14.55
C SER A 824 -16.58 -0.83 13.79
N ALA A 825 -17.54 -1.75 13.64
CA ALA A 825 -17.39 -3.00 12.90
C ALA A 825 -17.00 -2.73 11.43
N ASN A 826 -15.70 -2.83 11.12
CA ASN A 826 -15.19 -2.80 9.75
C ASN A 826 -15.29 -4.21 9.16
N CYS A 827 -16.32 -4.46 8.36
CA CYS A 827 -16.48 -5.68 7.58
C CYS A 827 -15.68 -5.60 6.27
N ASN A 828 -14.76 -6.53 6.01
CA ASN A 828 -14.05 -6.64 4.73
C ASN A 828 -14.31 -8.02 4.12
N TYR A 829 -15.27 -8.11 3.20
CA TYR A 829 -15.63 -9.35 2.50
C TYR A 829 -16.09 -9.04 1.08
N ASP A 830 -15.73 -9.92 0.12
CA ASP A 830 -16.31 -9.87 -1.23
C ASP A 830 -17.64 -10.61 -1.25
N LEU A 831 -18.74 -9.87 -1.49
CA LEU A 831 -20.09 -10.42 -1.59
C LEU A 831 -20.20 -11.51 -2.67
N ASN A 832 -19.38 -11.48 -3.73
CA ASN A 832 -19.41 -12.49 -4.79
C ASN A 832 -19.05 -13.90 -4.28
N ASN A 833 -18.28 -14.00 -3.20
CA ASN A 833 -17.94 -15.28 -2.56
C ASN A 833 -19.13 -15.89 -1.80
N PHE A 834 -20.11 -15.06 -1.43
CA PHE A 834 -21.24 -15.47 -0.61
C PHE A 834 -22.58 -15.41 -1.35
N LEU A 835 -22.70 -14.67 -2.45
CA LEU A 835 -23.92 -14.49 -3.21
C LEU A 835 -23.71 -14.78 -4.70
N GLU A 836 -24.13 -15.97 -5.13
CA GLU A 836 -24.12 -16.35 -6.54
C GLU A 836 -25.49 -16.04 -7.18
N ASN A 837 -25.48 -15.36 -8.33
CA ASN A 837 -26.67 -15.16 -9.17
C ASN A 837 -26.67 -16.15 -10.35
N LYS A 838 -27.80 -16.83 -10.59
CA LYS A 838 -27.99 -17.69 -11.77
C LYS A 838 -28.74 -16.95 -12.87
N LEU A 839 -28.44 -17.27 -14.12
CA LEU A 839 -29.13 -16.73 -15.30
C LEU A 839 -30.65 -16.73 -15.13
N TRP A 840 -31.27 -15.57 -15.33
CA TRP A 840 -32.72 -15.42 -15.25
C TRP A 840 -33.41 -15.99 -16.48
N LYS A 841 -34.70 -16.35 -16.34
CA LYS A 841 -35.53 -16.86 -17.43
C LYS A 841 -36.84 -16.10 -17.53
N ILE A 842 -37.36 -15.99 -18.76
CA ILE A 842 -38.71 -15.50 -19.02
C ILE A 842 -39.69 -16.61 -18.68
N ILE A 843 -40.64 -16.35 -17.78
CA ILE A 843 -41.71 -17.31 -17.45
C ILE A 843 -43.06 -16.91 -18.05
N LYS A 844 -43.24 -15.65 -18.48
CA LYS A 844 -44.43 -15.19 -19.21
C LYS A 844 -44.16 -13.94 -20.05
#